data_AF-A0A256BPB5-F1
#
_entry.id   AF-A0A256BPB5-F1
#
_cell.length_a   1.000
_cell.length_b   1.000
_cell.length_c   1.000
_cell.angle_alpha   90.00
_cell.angle_beta   90.00
_cell.angle_gamma   90.00
#
_symmetry.space_group_name_H-M   'P 1'
#
loop_
_entity.id
_entity.type
_entity.pdbx_description
1 polymer ?
#
loop_
_entity_poly.entity_id
_entity_poly.type
_entity_poly.pdbx_seq_one_letter_code
_entity_poly.pdbx_strand_id
1 'polypeptide(L)'
;MSRKAPNIWQKLWKRITDVWGQFLSTIDGLIGNKFVEFLNKTVPTPLRFLIPFLKDDLGIEPPSITSFKGIGLPEKYETKEVLKEIAVDQRVGTIWQIKPQFLRYQCQESNPFRCEYPHETVVDNPNNKYCKKCQFPASLPTEVKIRGRSGVYEIDGYIGIRGTGRIYRATNLTDGESFLLKEYVIPKKYFNEQETRACKRNFEASSELKLSDGRRQDSRLITPIEAIADAREERCYVILQKNDEAIALAEYLAIYGAMSNWQVKSFLNQALQTLESLHSQKYRLRSGVVTSDLPHGNLTFYSIAIRPDFQGFTVYLNDMALWEDRFYPPDVQTPAYSINRDLEDLGYIAFYLLKGGVIDLENRTCLNPHDLNHWGDQVNLGLKKFIQNLIGFGETSYNSAEVARRALLRIHIYREALLEFIDQEEVAPVKKNWWGWLTKKVIAIAIGVILLLLLLFLLYFWLTQPPKAANLNFPCCINQISDIPEGNFTYTADKNGTWNYTLLQNNLIAKGSTLEEELQKRQPKLKLSYQPVDLDKSIDKGVDKTSNQFPIAQLQSNQADFAISSVPDNLGGSFITQDIAYDGLTVFVAFSYAQRNNSLPTALQGKLTFAKLRQLYTGEIINWRQLGGPNLPVKLYMPLDEESVRIFEKRVLKDETAIAAFRQLAQEGNNGITSLSIFDSLRQVIQDFEDRSIGSISFGSISQVFGQCSVYPLTLADDNKSFVAPLVWQTGRAITPDVDLCNEKGSYNQNYSDFINQVYPLAYPISVVYPRDNRRLPIAERFVSIMRTEEAQNLLKQTGLIPLKFPIK
;
A
#
# COMPACT_ATOMS: atom_id res chain seq x y z
N MET A 1 -10.35 -52.87 91.99
CA MET A 1 -9.46 -51.78 92.47
C MET A 1 -8.13 -51.97 91.76
N SER A 2 -7.43 -51.00 91.17
CA SER A 2 -7.46 -49.54 91.25
C SER A 2 -7.30 -48.92 89.85
N ARG A 3 -7.83 -47.70 89.73
CA ARG A 3 -7.80 -46.84 88.55
C ARG A 3 -6.36 -46.48 88.17
N LYS A 4 -5.95 -46.67 86.91
CA LYS A 4 -4.87 -45.87 86.31
C LYS A 4 -5.51 -44.74 85.50
N ALA A 5 -5.09 -43.51 85.83
CA ALA A 5 -5.66 -42.28 85.30
C ALA A 5 -5.47 -42.16 83.76
N PRO A 6 -6.46 -41.62 83.03
CA PRO A 6 -6.33 -41.37 81.60
C PRO A 6 -5.33 -40.24 81.32
N ASN A 7 -4.50 -40.48 80.29
CA ASN A 7 -3.35 -39.70 79.88
C ASN A 7 -3.73 -38.24 79.54
N ILE A 8 -2.87 -37.29 79.92
CA ILE A 8 -3.00 -35.83 79.72
C ILE A 8 -3.39 -35.48 78.28
N TRP A 9 -2.96 -36.30 77.32
CA TRP A 9 -3.28 -36.18 75.90
C TRP A 9 -4.78 -36.27 75.57
N GLN A 10 -5.58 -37.07 76.28
CA GLN A 10 -7.01 -37.17 76.00
C GLN A 10 -7.81 -35.98 76.56
N LYS A 11 -7.37 -35.39 77.68
CA LYS A 11 -7.94 -34.13 78.18
C LYS A 11 -7.54 -32.94 77.31
N LEU A 12 -6.33 -32.97 76.75
CA LEU A 12 -5.85 -31.97 75.80
C LEU A 12 -6.63 -32.05 74.48
N TRP A 13 -6.85 -33.24 73.93
CA TRP A 13 -7.61 -33.44 72.68
C TRP A 13 -9.06 -32.98 72.81
N LYS A 14 -9.72 -33.28 73.94
CA LYS A 14 -11.11 -32.84 74.17
C LYS A 14 -11.22 -31.31 74.32
N ARG A 15 -10.22 -30.66 74.92
CA ARG A 15 -10.15 -29.18 74.99
C ARG A 15 -9.85 -28.57 73.62
N ILE A 16 -9.02 -29.21 72.79
CA ILE A 16 -8.72 -28.76 71.44
C ILE A 16 -9.97 -28.89 70.55
N THR A 17 -10.75 -29.96 70.65
CA THR A 17 -12.00 -30.11 69.88
C THR A 17 -13.08 -29.13 70.29
N ASP A 18 -13.24 -28.88 71.58
CA ASP A 18 -14.28 -27.96 72.06
C ASP A 18 -13.94 -26.50 71.72
N VAL A 19 -12.64 -26.16 71.64
CA VAL A 19 -12.15 -24.85 71.15
C VAL A 19 -12.23 -24.75 69.61
N TRP A 20 -11.99 -25.84 68.88
CA TRP A 20 -12.10 -25.88 67.42
C TRP A 20 -13.54 -25.91 66.90
N GLY A 21 -14.48 -26.47 67.67
CA GLY A 21 -15.91 -26.44 67.34
C GLY A 21 -16.53 -25.05 67.45
N GLN A 22 -15.97 -24.16 68.29
CA GLN A 22 -16.34 -22.74 68.33
C GLN A 22 -15.58 -21.88 67.29
N PHE A 23 -14.49 -22.39 66.71
CA PHE A 23 -13.68 -21.67 65.73
C PHE A 23 -14.16 -21.87 64.27
N LEU A 24 -14.90 -22.95 63.99
CA LEU A 24 -15.37 -23.28 62.63
C LEU A 24 -16.72 -22.64 62.22
N SER A 25 -17.38 -21.89 63.10
CA SER A 25 -18.59 -21.11 62.72
C SER A 25 -18.28 -19.66 62.36
N THR A 26 -17.00 -19.26 62.26
CA THR A 26 -16.63 -17.86 61.99
C THR A 26 -15.27 -17.74 61.31
N ILE A 27 -15.09 -18.30 60.10
CA ILE A 27 -13.88 -18.02 59.31
C ILE A 27 -14.22 -17.80 57.84
N ASP A 28 -14.12 -16.52 57.45
CA ASP A 28 -13.94 -16.04 56.08
C ASP A 28 -12.55 -16.42 55.54
N GLY A 29 -12.47 -16.67 54.23
CA GLY A 29 -11.37 -17.30 53.49
C GLY A 29 -9.96 -16.65 53.50
N LEU A 30 -9.67 -15.67 54.38
CA LEU A 30 -8.39 -14.96 54.40
C LEU A 30 -7.29 -15.63 55.27
N ILE A 31 -7.63 -16.62 56.10
CA ILE A 31 -6.67 -17.32 56.98
C ILE A 31 -6.03 -18.56 56.30
N GLY A 32 -6.69 -19.17 55.31
CA GLY A 32 -6.19 -20.36 54.62
C GLY A 32 -4.83 -20.17 53.94
N ASN A 33 -4.60 -19.01 53.33
CA ASN A 33 -3.35 -18.73 52.59
C ASN A 33 -2.12 -18.61 53.49
N LYS A 34 -2.26 -18.05 54.71
CA LYS A 34 -1.12 -17.95 55.66
C LYS A 34 -0.74 -19.30 56.25
N PHE A 35 -1.71 -20.21 56.39
CA PHE A 35 -1.46 -21.57 56.89
C PHE A 35 -0.71 -22.42 55.85
N VAL A 36 -1.04 -22.28 54.56
CA VAL A 36 -0.31 -22.94 53.46
C VAL A 36 1.12 -22.42 53.35
N GLU A 37 1.34 -21.12 53.55
CA GLU A 37 2.66 -20.51 53.57
C GLU A 37 3.54 -21.03 54.73
N PHE A 38 2.93 -21.23 55.90
CA PHE A 38 3.59 -21.86 57.06
C PHE A 38 3.98 -23.32 56.78
N LEU A 39 3.09 -24.13 56.19
CA LEU A 39 3.39 -25.52 55.84
C LEU A 39 4.50 -25.63 54.80
N ASN A 40 4.50 -24.76 53.79
CA ASN A 40 5.57 -24.69 52.80
C ASN A 40 6.94 -24.31 53.39
N LYS A 41 6.97 -23.57 54.50
CA LYS A 41 8.22 -23.18 55.16
C LYS A 41 8.75 -24.26 56.12
N THR A 42 7.84 -25.06 56.69
CA THR A 42 8.17 -25.96 57.80
C THR A 42 8.33 -27.42 57.36
N VAL A 43 7.69 -27.83 56.25
CA VAL A 43 7.78 -29.21 55.73
C VAL A 43 9.05 -29.38 54.88
N PRO A 44 9.88 -30.41 55.15
CA PRO A 44 11.06 -30.74 54.34
C PRO A 44 10.70 -31.07 52.89
N THR A 45 11.53 -30.61 51.95
CA THR A 45 11.28 -30.59 50.50
C THR A 45 10.71 -31.90 49.90
N PRO A 46 11.19 -33.11 50.22
CA PRO A 46 10.67 -34.33 49.61
C PRO A 46 9.25 -34.71 50.07
N LEU A 47 8.71 -34.09 51.12
CA LEU A 47 7.36 -34.36 51.64
C LEU A 47 6.34 -33.25 51.30
N ARG A 48 6.77 -32.17 50.61
CA ARG A 48 5.89 -31.06 50.23
C ARG A 48 4.81 -31.44 49.21
N PHE A 49 4.98 -32.55 48.50
CA PHE A 49 3.99 -33.04 47.54
C PHE A 49 2.67 -33.49 48.19
N LEU A 50 2.63 -33.65 49.52
CA LEU A 50 1.42 -34.00 50.27
C LEU A 50 0.55 -32.77 50.63
N ILE A 51 1.11 -31.55 50.54
CA ILE A 51 0.41 -30.29 50.88
C ILE A 51 -0.80 -30.01 49.97
N PRO A 52 -0.77 -30.30 48.65
CA PRO A 52 -1.94 -30.14 47.78
C PRO A 52 -3.12 -31.06 48.15
N PHE A 53 -2.86 -32.28 48.63
CA PHE A 53 -3.93 -33.22 49.01
C PHE A 53 -4.71 -32.75 50.26
N LEU A 54 -4.09 -31.97 51.13
CA LEU A 54 -4.76 -31.32 52.27
C LEU A 54 -5.60 -30.10 51.86
N LYS A 55 -5.40 -29.56 50.65
CA LYS A 55 -6.09 -28.36 50.16
C LYS A 55 -7.47 -28.68 49.60
N ASP A 56 -7.63 -29.85 48.98
CA ASP A 56 -8.91 -30.32 48.42
C ASP A 56 -9.87 -30.80 49.51
N ASP A 57 -9.35 -31.32 50.63
CA ASP A 57 -10.16 -31.67 51.82
C ASP A 57 -10.64 -30.45 52.63
N LEU A 58 -10.14 -29.24 52.33
CA LEU A 58 -10.43 -28.01 53.10
C LEU A 58 -11.30 -26.97 52.34
N GLY A 59 -11.71 -27.23 51.10
CA GLY A 59 -12.82 -26.54 50.42
C GLY A 59 -12.72 -25.00 50.29
N ILE A 60 -11.58 -24.43 49.88
CA ILE A 60 -11.39 -22.97 49.74
C ILE A 60 -11.34 -22.53 48.26
N GLU A 61 -12.19 -21.57 47.88
CA GLU A 61 -12.34 -20.98 46.53
C GLU A 61 -11.88 -19.48 46.41
N PRO A 62 -11.77 -18.85 45.20
CA PRO A 62 -10.69 -17.96 44.73
C PRO A 62 -11.03 -16.43 44.65
N PRO A 63 -10.20 -15.58 43.99
CA PRO A 63 -10.73 -14.37 43.33
C PRO A 63 -10.35 -14.23 41.83
N SER A 64 -11.15 -13.39 41.15
CA SER A 64 -11.30 -13.26 39.69
C SER A 64 -10.39 -12.24 39.00
N ILE A 65 -10.39 -12.33 37.66
CA ILE A 65 -9.64 -11.55 36.66
C ILE A 65 -10.15 -10.10 36.61
N THR A 66 -9.52 -9.14 37.30
CA THR A 66 -9.64 -7.69 37.00
C THR A 66 -8.41 -6.83 37.34
N SER A 67 -7.25 -7.40 37.66
CA SER A 67 -6.09 -6.60 38.08
C SER A 67 -4.94 -6.49 37.08
N PHE A 68 -5.18 -6.23 35.78
CA PHE A 68 -4.12 -5.67 34.92
C PHE A 68 -4.69 -4.71 33.86
N LYS A 69 -4.60 -3.41 34.17
CA LYS A 69 -4.64 -2.31 33.20
C LYS A 69 -3.25 -2.10 32.59
N GLY A 70 -3.19 -1.95 31.27
CA GLY A 70 -2.47 -0.85 30.62
C GLY A 70 -0.96 -0.99 30.31
N ILE A 71 -0.72 -1.12 29.00
CA ILE A 71 0.36 -0.54 28.16
C ILE A 71 1.74 -1.22 28.20
N GLY A 72 2.22 -1.61 27.01
CA GLY A 72 3.65 -1.63 26.71
C GLY A 72 4.07 -2.77 25.77
N LEU A 73 4.42 -2.42 24.53
CA LEU A 73 5.31 -3.24 23.70
C LEU A 73 6.62 -3.50 24.46
N PRO A 74 7.12 -4.74 24.58
CA PRO A 74 8.46 -4.96 25.08
C PRO A 74 9.48 -4.84 23.93
N GLU A 75 10.41 -3.90 24.07
CA GLU A 75 11.73 -3.98 23.46
C GLU A 75 12.49 -5.21 23.98
N LYS A 76 13.40 -5.70 23.13
CA LYS A 76 14.35 -6.78 23.41
C LYS A 76 15.09 -6.53 24.73
N TYR A 77 15.31 -7.63 25.47
CA TYR A 77 16.06 -7.80 26.72
C TYR A 77 15.25 -7.64 28.02
N GLU A 78 14.48 -8.69 28.35
CA GLU A 78 14.44 -9.32 29.70
C GLU A 78 13.42 -10.47 29.70
N THR A 79 13.81 -11.64 29.18
CA THR A 79 13.02 -12.88 29.29
C THR A 79 13.93 -14.07 29.59
N LYS A 80 14.46 -14.08 30.81
CA LYS A 80 14.96 -15.29 31.49
C LYS A 80 14.61 -15.17 32.97
N GLU A 81 13.37 -15.52 33.35
CA GLU A 81 12.97 -16.07 34.69
C GLU A 81 11.45 -16.12 34.99
N VAL A 82 10.56 -16.04 33.99
CA VAL A 82 9.13 -16.41 34.17
C VAL A 82 8.73 -17.59 33.28
N LEU A 83 9.66 -18.53 33.11
CA LEU A 83 9.45 -19.83 32.49
C LEU A 83 9.51 -20.89 33.59
N LYS A 84 8.38 -21.15 34.23
CA LYS A 84 8.12 -22.39 35.00
C LYS A 84 6.64 -22.48 35.35
N GLU A 85 5.81 -22.60 34.32
CA GLU A 85 4.64 -23.48 34.27
C GLU A 85 3.88 -23.20 32.98
N ILE A 86 3.83 -24.23 32.14
CA ILE A 86 3.31 -24.29 30.76
C ILE A 86 4.30 -23.75 29.72
N ALA A 87 4.94 -24.71 29.04
CA ALA A 87 5.97 -24.52 28.04
C ALA A 87 5.46 -23.71 26.83
N VAL A 88 6.25 -22.73 26.40
CA VAL A 88 5.97 -21.81 25.27
C VAL A 88 5.91 -22.56 23.93
N ASP A 89 6.55 -23.72 23.89
CA ASP A 89 6.59 -24.73 22.85
C ASP A 89 5.23 -25.41 22.59
N GLN A 90 4.24 -25.25 23.50
CA GLN A 90 2.84 -25.64 23.26
C GLN A 90 1.93 -24.52 22.74
N ARG A 91 2.36 -23.25 22.72
CA ARG A 91 1.49 -22.12 22.29
C ARG A 91 1.59 -21.76 20.81
N VAL A 92 2.69 -22.13 20.15
CA VAL A 92 2.87 -21.85 18.71
C VAL A 92 2.43 -23.04 17.83
N GLY A 93 2.18 -24.20 18.46
CA GLY A 93 1.85 -25.46 17.79
C GLY A 93 0.38 -25.65 17.37
N THR A 94 -0.55 -24.80 17.80
CA THR A 94 -2.00 -25.03 17.59
C THR A 94 -2.73 -23.96 16.78
N ILE A 95 -2.05 -22.93 16.27
CA ILE A 95 -2.70 -21.81 15.54
C ILE A 95 -2.80 -22.04 14.01
N TRP A 96 -2.52 -23.25 13.52
CA TRP A 96 -2.41 -23.48 12.06
C TRP A 96 -3.01 -24.79 11.60
N GLN A 97 -4.34 -24.85 11.43
CA GLN A 97 -5.00 -25.93 10.70
C GLN A 97 -6.22 -25.46 9.90
N ILE A 98 -5.98 -24.75 8.80
CA ILE A 98 -6.51 -25.23 7.52
C ILE A 98 -5.30 -25.82 6.81
N LYS A 99 -5.06 -27.12 7.05
CA LYS A 99 -3.88 -27.92 6.70
C LYS A 99 -2.56 -27.47 7.37
N PRO A 100 -2.06 -28.20 8.39
CA PRO A 100 -0.73 -27.96 8.92
C PRO A 100 0.31 -28.38 7.88
N GLN A 101 0.85 -27.42 7.13
CA GLN A 101 1.89 -27.68 6.12
C GLN A 101 3.18 -28.25 6.73
N PHE A 102 3.35 -28.16 8.05
CA PHE A 102 4.60 -28.45 8.76
C PHE A 102 4.64 -29.81 9.48
N LEU A 103 3.52 -30.54 9.52
CA LEU A 103 3.44 -31.89 10.11
C LEU A 103 4.04 -32.98 9.22
N ARG A 104 4.68 -32.60 8.09
CA ARG A 104 5.15 -33.51 7.03
C ARG A 104 6.39 -34.29 7.43
N TYR A 105 7.19 -33.79 8.36
CA TYR A 105 8.40 -34.47 8.85
C TYR A 105 8.35 -34.55 10.37
N GLN A 106 8.51 -35.75 10.92
CA GLN A 106 8.50 -35.96 12.36
C GLN A 106 9.69 -35.25 13.00
N CYS A 107 9.40 -34.34 13.93
CA CYS A 107 10.38 -33.59 14.71
C CYS A 107 9.96 -33.57 16.18
N GLN A 108 10.92 -33.64 17.10
CA GLN A 108 10.65 -33.50 18.54
C GLN A 108 10.09 -32.11 18.89
N GLU A 109 10.46 -31.08 18.12
CA GLU A 109 9.97 -29.69 18.24
C GLU A 109 8.68 -29.44 17.42
N SER A 110 7.99 -30.50 16.97
CA SER A 110 6.78 -30.49 16.12
C SER A 110 6.90 -29.91 14.70
N ASN A 111 7.85 -28.99 14.44
CA ASN A 111 8.12 -28.41 13.12
C ASN A 111 9.63 -28.25 12.87
N PRO A 112 10.24 -29.06 11.98
CA PRO A 112 11.69 -28.99 11.75
C PRO A 112 12.17 -27.72 11.04
N PHE A 113 11.26 -26.96 10.42
CA PHE A 113 11.58 -25.67 9.80
C PHE A 113 11.54 -24.49 10.79
N ARG A 114 10.87 -24.64 11.95
CA ARG A 114 10.91 -23.68 13.08
C ARG A 114 11.92 -24.05 14.16
N CYS A 115 12.53 -25.21 14.02
CA CYS A 115 13.54 -25.71 14.94
C CYS A 115 14.80 -24.84 14.87
N GLU A 116 15.34 -24.41 16.01
CA GLU A 116 16.55 -23.57 16.07
C GLU A 116 17.83 -24.40 15.83
N TYR A 117 17.85 -25.69 16.18
CA TYR A 117 19.04 -26.55 16.08
C TYR A 117 19.65 -26.63 14.67
N PRO A 118 18.89 -26.76 13.56
CA PRO A 118 19.44 -26.66 12.20
C PRO A 118 20.17 -25.34 11.90
N HIS A 119 19.77 -24.23 12.54
CA HIS A 119 20.41 -22.92 12.38
C HIS A 119 21.65 -22.81 13.26
N GLU A 120 21.55 -23.17 14.54
CA GLU A 120 22.68 -23.22 15.48
C GLU A 120 23.83 -24.09 14.95
N THR A 121 23.49 -25.21 14.31
CA THR A 121 24.46 -26.14 13.72
C THR A 121 25.37 -25.46 12.69
N VAL A 122 24.83 -24.48 11.94
CA VAL A 122 25.56 -23.69 10.92
C VAL A 122 26.36 -22.57 11.58
N VAL A 123 25.80 -21.94 12.62
CA VAL A 123 26.51 -20.92 13.42
C VAL A 123 27.75 -21.51 14.08
N ASP A 124 27.66 -22.73 14.60
CA ASP A 124 28.81 -23.44 15.19
C ASP A 124 29.91 -23.75 14.17
N ASN A 125 29.52 -24.20 12.97
CA ASN A 125 30.44 -24.46 11.87
C ASN A 125 29.67 -24.39 10.54
N PRO A 126 29.97 -23.40 9.68
CA PRO A 126 29.30 -23.22 8.39
C PRO A 126 29.36 -24.44 7.46
N ASN A 127 30.32 -25.35 7.65
CA ASN A 127 30.45 -26.55 6.82
C ASN A 127 29.47 -27.69 7.21
N ASN A 128 28.72 -27.55 8.30
CA ASN A 128 27.76 -28.56 8.72
C ASN A 128 26.51 -28.55 7.84
N LYS A 129 26.25 -29.67 7.15
CA LYS A 129 25.10 -29.81 6.24
C LYS A 129 23.83 -30.35 6.90
N TYR A 130 23.95 -30.98 8.07
CA TYR A 130 22.87 -31.65 8.77
C TYR A 130 22.88 -31.26 10.25
N CYS A 131 21.70 -31.07 10.83
CA CYS A 131 21.48 -30.78 12.24
C CYS A 131 22.13 -31.85 13.12
N LYS A 132 22.96 -31.42 14.09
CA LYS A 132 23.68 -32.32 15.00
C LYS A 132 22.73 -33.19 15.86
N LYS A 133 21.52 -32.70 16.16
CA LYS A 133 20.55 -33.37 17.04
C LYS A 133 19.74 -34.45 16.32
N CYS A 134 19.27 -34.19 15.11
CA CYS A 134 18.27 -35.04 14.44
C CYS A 134 18.58 -35.38 12.97
N GLN A 135 19.74 -34.98 12.46
CA GLN A 135 20.17 -35.19 11.07
C GLN A 135 19.26 -34.55 10.00
N PHE A 136 18.35 -33.67 10.40
CA PHE A 136 17.55 -32.89 9.46
C PHE A 136 18.46 -31.88 8.73
N PRO A 137 18.26 -31.60 7.43
CA PRO A 137 19.11 -30.68 6.68
C PRO A 137 19.25 -29.30 7.37
N ALA A 138 20.48 -28.87 7.60
CA ALA A 138 20.84 -27.59 8.23
C ALA A 138 20.44 -26.40 7.32
N SER A 139 20.41 -25.18 7.83
CA SER A 139 20.18 -23.99 6.96
C SER A 139 21.40 -23.70 6.07
N LEU A 140 21.24 -22.83 5.07
CA LEU A 140 22.37 -22.36 4.27
C LEU A 140 23.13 -21.27 5.03
N PRO A 141 24.48 -21.34 5.13
CA PRO A 141 25.28 -20.20 5.55
C PRO A 141 25.28 -19.09 4.49
N THR A 142 25.76 -17.91 4.88
CA THR A 142 26.05 -16.80 3.96
C THR A 142 27.18 -17.19 3.00
N GLU A 143 27.26 -16.51 1.86
CA GLU A 143 28.29 -16.70 0.80
C GLU A 143 28.21 -18.06 0.07
N VAL A 144 27.20 -18.88 0.37
CA VAL A 144 26.95 -20.11 -0.40
C VAL A 144 26.52 -19.75 -1.80
N LYS A 145 27.19 -20.37 -2.78
CA LYS A 145 26.92 -20.17 -4.20
C LYS A 145 26.07 -21.29 -4.76
N ILE A 146 24.90 -20.93 -5.27
CA ILE A 146 23.94 -21.83 -5.91
C ILE A 146 23.94 -21.52 -7.41
N ARG A 147 24.26 -22.52 -8.22
CA ARG A 147 24.31 -22.37 -9.68
C ARG A 147 22.95 -22.67 -10.30
N GLY A 148 22.34 -21.66 -10.92
CA GLY A 148 21.18 -21.82 -11.80
C GLY A 148 21.57 -21.76 -13.28
N ARG A 149 20.56 -21.73 -14.15
CA ARG A 149 20.68 -21.49 -15.60
C ARG A 149 20.82 -20.00 -15.91
N SER A 150 20.20 -19.13 -15.11
CA SER A 150 20.26 -17.68 -15.33
C SER A 150 21.48 -17.01 -14.68
N GLY A 151 22.19 -17.70 -13.80
CA GLY A 151 23.35 -17.13 -13.11
C GLY A 151 23.82 -17.98 -11.93
N VAL A 152 24.70 -17.39 -11.12
CA VAL A 152 25.15 -17.95 -9.84
C VAL A 152 24.63 -17.03 -8.74
N TYR A 153 23.84 -17.59 -7.84
CA TYR A 153 23.22 -16.85 -6.73
C TYR A 153 24.03 -17.09 -5.46
N GLU A 154 24.47 -16.00 -4.83
CA GLU A 154 25.15 -16.02 -3.54
C GLU A 154 24.15 -15.71 -2.43
N ILE A 155 24.15 -16.49 -1.34
CA ILE A 155 23.27 -16.27 -0.18
C ILE A 155 23.79 -15.09 0.65
N ASP A 156 22.98 -14.04 0.79
CA ASP A 156 23.31 -12.87 1.61
C ASP A 156 22.88 -13.06 3.06
N GLY A 157 21.77 -13.76 3.30
CA GLY A 157 21.26 -13.98 4.65
C GLY A 157 19.90 -14.68 4.73
N TYR A 158 19.61 -15.27 5.89
CA TYR A 158 18.35 -15.93 6.19
C TYR A 158 17.25 -14.91 6.55
N ILE A 159 16.04 -15.08 6.02
CA ILE A 159 14.89 -14.20 6.26
C ILE A 159 13.86 -14.89 7.17
N GLY A 160 13.53 -16.15 6.89
CA GLY A 160 12.48 -16.85 7.62
C GLY A 160 11.97 -18.10 6.91
N ILE A 161 10.70 -18.45 7.17
CA ILE A 161 10.04 -19.60 6.56
C ILE A 161 8.76 -19.18 5.85
N ARG A 162 8.45 -19.85 4.73
CA ARG A 162 7.16 -19.72 4.06
C ARG A 162 6.74 -21.06 3.50
N GLY A 163 5.59 -21.55 3.95
CA GLY A 163 5.15 -22.92 3.69
C GLY A 163 6.25 -23.94 4.00
N THR A 164 6.53 -24.87 3.08
CA THR A 164 7.54 -25.92 3.31
C THR A 164 8.96 -25.56 2.87
N GLY A 165 9.29 -24.26 2.85
CA GLY A 165 10.62 -23.81 2.49
C GLY A 165 11.17 -22.71 3.39
N ARG A 166 12.50 -22.62 3.40
CA ARG A 166 13.26 -21.55 4.06
C ARG A 166 13.54 -20.43 3.07
N ILE A 167 13.38 -19.19 3.49
CA ILE A 167 13.55 -18.00 2.65
C ILE A 167 14.88 -17.33 2.98
N TYR A 168 15.63 -17.01 1.95
CA TYR A 168 16.91 -16.32 2.02
C TYR A 168 16.91 -15.13 1.06
N ARG A 169 17.70 -14.11 1.39
CA ARG A 169 18.11 -13.08 0.46
C ARG A 169 19.31 -13.62 -0.34
N ALA A 170 19.31 -13.42 -1.65
CA ALA A 170 20.41 -13.84 -2.49
C ALA A 170 20.71 -12.78 -3.56
N THR A 171 21.96 -12.69 -3.99
CA THR A 171 22.41 -11.79 -5.06
C THR A 171 22.92 -12.61 -6.24
N ASN A 172 22.48 -12.29 -7.46
CA ASN A 172 23.03 -12.91 -8.66
C ASN A 172 24.39 -12.27 -8.98
N LEU A 173 25.45 -13.07 -8.98
CA LEU A 173 26.82 -12.61 -9.21
C LEU A 173 27.08 -12.13 -10.65
N THR A 174 26.15 -12.40 -11.57
CA THR A 174 26.30 -12.05 -12.99
C THR A 174 25.96 -10.58 -13.25
N ASP A 175 24.93 -10.05 -12.58
CA ASP A 175 24.37 -8.71 -12.80
C ASP A 175 24.26 -7.86 -11.51
N GLY A 176 24.48 -8.46 -10.35
CA GLY A 176 24.36 -7.81 -9.05
C GLY A 176 22.91 -7.63 -8.56
N GLU A 177 21.93 -8.22 -9.23
CA GLU A 177 20.52 -8.09 -8.85
C GLU A 177 20.18 -8.96 -7.63
N SER A 178 19.34 -8.44 -6.72
CA SER A 178 18.94 -9.12 -5.48
C SER A 178 17.59 -9.82 -5.63
N PHE A 179 17.50 -11.07 -5.18
CA PHE A 179 16.37 -11.96 -5.29
C PHE A 179 15.98 -12.58 -3.95
N LEU A 180 14.76 -13.13 -3.90
CA LEU A 180 14.35 -14.05 -2.84
C LEU A 180 14.62 -15.48 -3.29
N LEU A 181 15.39 -16.21 -2.49
CA LEU A 181 15.65 -17.62 -2.72
C LEU A 181 14.86 -18.45 -1.70
N LYS A 182 13.97 -19.32 -2.18
CA LYS A 182 13.28 -20.29 -1.32
C LYS A 182 13.90 -21.66 -1.50
N GLU A 183 14.36 -22.22 -0.39
CA GLU A 183 14.96 -23.54 -0.28
C GLU A 183 13.92 -24.58 0.12
N TYR A 184 13.96 -25.72 -0.57
CA TYR A 184 13.28 -26.96 -0.21
C TYR A 184 14.31 -28.04 0.09
N VAL A 185 14.01 -28.86 1.08
CA VAL A 185 14.90 -29.93 1.54
C VAL A 185 14.28 -31.29 1.25
N ILE A 186 15.12 -32.28 0.96
CA ILE A 186 14.73 -33.67 0.67
C ILE A 186 15.47 -34.58 1.66
N PRO A 187 14.99 -34.74 2.90
CA PRO A 187 15.77 -35.44 3.92
C PRO A 187 15.88 -36.95 3.63
N LYS A 188 17.10 -37.51 3.66
CA LYS A 188 17.38 -38.96 3.47
C LYS A 188 16.52 -39.90 4.30
N LYS A 189 16.09 -39.45 5.47
CA LYS A 189 15.23 -40.23 6.37
C LYS A 189 13.88 -40.59 5.72
N TYR A 190 13.40 -39.74 4.80
CA TYR A 190 12.07 -39.87 4.18
C TYR A 190 12.13 -40.20 2.69
N PHE A 191 13.26 -39.95 2.03
CA PHE A 191 13.41 -40.18 0.59
C PHE A 191 14.61 -41.08 0.33
N ASN A 192 14.39 -42.17 -0.41
CA ASN A 192 15.49 -42.93 -0.99
C ASN A 192 16.06 -42.21 -2.23
N GLU A 193 17.14 -42.75 -2.81
CA GLU A 193 17.80 -42.11 -3.95
C GLU A 193 16.89 -42.00 -5.20
N GLN A 194 16.07 -43.02 -5.46
CA GLN A 194 15.18 -43.03 -6.61
C GLN A 194 14.08 -41.97 -6.45
N GLU A 195 13.49 -41.90 -5.27
CA GLU A 195 12.50 -40.89 -4.89
C GLU A 195 13.09 -39.49 -4.91
N THR A 196 14.32 -39.31 -4.44
CA THR A 196 15.04 -38.03 -4.50
C THR A 196 15.23 -37.56 -5.93
N ARG A 197 15.67 -38.47 -6.83
CA ARG A 197 15.83 -38.14 -8.27
C ARG A 197 14.48 -37.83 -8.92
N ALA A 198 13.43 -38.57 -8.58
CA ALA A 198 12.08 -38.34 -9.09
C ALA A 198 11.52 -36.99 -8.60
N CYS A 199 11.67 -36.69 -7.30
CA CYS A 199 11.29 -35.43 -6.67
C CYS A 199 11.96 -34.25 -7.39
N LYS A 200 13.29 -34.27 -7.52
CA LYS A 200 14.07 -33.22 -8.22
C LYS A 200 13.62 -33.01 -9.66
N ARG A 201 13.47 -34.09 -10.43
CA ARG A 201 13.03 -34.02 -11.83
C ARG A 201 11.62 -33.44 -11.96
N ASN A 202 10.70 -33.89 -11.12
CA ASN A 202 9.31 -33.44 -11.14
C ASN A 202 9.19 -31.99 -10.68
N PHE A 203 9.99 -31.58 -9.69
CA PHE A 203 10.07 -30.20 -9.23
C PHE A 203 10.48 -29.27 -10.36
N GLU A 204 11.63 -29.50 -11.00
CA GLU A 204 12.07 -28.64 -12.12
C GLU A 204 11.06 -28.62 -13.26
N ALA A 205 10.45 -29.76 -13.59
CA ALA A 205 9.47 -29.87 -14.67
C ALA A 205 8.19 -29.06 -14.44
N SER A 206 7.82 -28.77 -13.18
CA SER A 206 6.50 -28.23 -12.79
C SER A 206 6.52 -26.84 -12.17
N SER A 207 7.68 -26.33 -11.77
CA SER A 207 7.85 -25.08 -11.02
C SER A 207 7.87 -23.80 -11.86
N GLU A 208 8.00 -23.89 -13.19
CA GLU A 208 7.93 -22.74 -14.09
C GLU A 208 6.64 -22.79 -14.90
N LEU A 209 5.76 -21.82 -14.62
CA LEU A 209 4.44 -21.71 -15.21
C LEU A 209 4.41 -20.49 -16.15
N LYS A 210 4.11 -20.70 -17.43
CA LYS A 210 3.93 -19.63 -18.43
C LYS A 210 2.59 -19.80 -19.12
N LEU A 211 1.93 -18.71 -19.49
CA LEU A 211 0.73 -18.84 -20.32
C LEU A 211 1.10 -19.45 -21.68
N SER A 212 0.25 -20.37 -22.14
CA SER A 212 0.51 -21.14 -23.37
C SER A 212 0.56 -20.28 -24.62
N ASP A 213 -0.14 -19.15 -24.61
CA ASP A 213 -0.19 -18.13 -25.66
C ASP A 213 0.99 -17.12 -25.60
N GLY A 214 1.89 -17.26 -24.62
CA GLY A 214 3.08 -16.42 -24.50
C GLY A 214 2.84 -15.02 -23.94
N ARG A 215 1.58 -14.63 -23.64
CA ARG A 215 1.29 -13.36 -22.97
C ARG A 215 1.86 -13.39 -21.55
N ARG A 216 2.45 -12.28 -21.12
CA ARG A 216 2.65 -12.03 -19.69
C ARG A 216 1.37 -11.39 -19.18
N GLN A 217 0.52 -12.17 -18.52
CA GLN A 217 -0.63 -11.60 -17.86
C GLN A 217 -0.17 -11.02 -16.53
N ASP A 218 -0.68 -9.84 -16.18
CA ASP A 218 -0.57 -9.26 -14.84
C ASP A 218 -1.50 -10.02 -13.87
N SER A 219 -1.30 -11.34 -13.78
CA SER A 219 -1.93 -12.15 -12.75
C SER A 219 -1.14 -11.93 -11.47
N ARG A 220 -1.83 -11.69 -10.35
CA ARG A 220 -1.21 -11.53 -9.03
C ARG A 220 -0.71 -12.86 -8.45
N LEU A 221 -0.31 -13.79 -9.33
CA LEU A 221 0.27 -15.08 -9.01
C LEU A 221 1.79 -14.94 -9.08
N ILE A 222 2.47 -15.17 -7.97
CA ILE A 222 3.93 -15.19 -7.94
C ILE A 222 4.42 -16.56 -8.38
N THR A 223 5.07 -16.61 -9.53
CA THR A 223 5.70 -17.81 -10.07
C THR A 223 7.22 -17.73 -9.93
N PRO A 224 7.90 -18.87 -9.73
CA PRO A 224 9.35 -18.94 -9.81
C PRO A 224 9.89 -18.39 -11.14
N ILE A 225 10.87 -17.49 -11.06
CA ILE A 225 11.67 -17.06 -12.23
C ILE A 225 12.46 -18.26 -12.74
N GLU A 226 13.02 -19.01 -11.79
CA GLU A 226 13.84 -20.17 -12.04
C GLU A 226 13.67 -21.18 -10.90
N ALA A 227 13.68 -22.47 -11.26
CA ALA A 227 13.83 -23.55 -10.31
C ALA A 227 15.09 -24.36 -10.58
N ILE A 228 15.76 -24.71 -9.50
CA ILE A 228 17.08 -25.32 -9.47
C ILE A 228 16.99 -26.59 -8.63
N ALA A 229 17.18 -27.76 -9.22
CA ALA A 229 17.47 -28.96 -8.44
C ALA A 229 18.98 -29.12 -8.31
N ASP A 230 19.49 -29.13 -7.09
CA ASP A 230 20.93 -29.30 -6.87
C ASP A 230 21.36 -30.73 -7.25
N ALA A 231 22.36 -30.86 -8.12
CA ALA A 231 22.84 -32.17 -8.54
C ALA A 231 23.63 -32.90 -7.44
N ARG A 232 24.19 -32.17 -6.47
CA ARG A 232 25.11 -32.66 -5.43
C ARG A 232 24.48 -32.71 -4.05
N GLU A 233 23.56 -31.80 -3.77
CA GLU A 233 22.89 -31.67 -2.47
C GLU A 233 21.44 -32.16 -2.51
N GLU A 234 20.88 -32.48 -1.35
CA GLU A 234 19.49 -32.98 -1.23
C GLU A 234 18.50 -31.83 -1.10
N ARG A 235 18.66 -30.86 -1.99
CA ARG A 235 18.01 -29.57 -1.92
C ARG A 235 17.55 -29.15 -3.31
N CYS A 236 16.48 -28.38 -3.29
CA CYS A 236 15.94 -27.70 -4.44
C CYS A 236 15.73 -26.24 -4.07
N TYR A 237 15.81 -25.35 -5.04
CA TYR A 237 15.67 -23.92 -4.84
C TYR A 237 14.74 -23.34 -5.89
N VAL A 238 13.95 -22.33 -5.50
CA VAL A 238 13.32 -21.42 -6.45
C VAL A 238 13.85 -20.01 -6.25
N ILE A 239 14.06 -19.32 -7.36
CA ILE A 239 14.40 -17.91 -7.42
C ILE A 239 13.10 -17.15 -7.67
N LEU A 240 12.79 -16.25 -6.75
CA LEU A 240 11.60 -15.42 -6.75
C LEU A 240 12.03 -13.96 -6.87
N GLN A 241 11.21 -13.16 -7.56
CA GLN A 241 11.42 -11.72 -7.59
C GLN A 241 11.29 -11.16 -6.17
N LYS A 242 12.16 -10.21 -5.82
CA LYS A 242 12.08 -9.49 -4.56
C LYS A 242 10.86 -8.58 -4.58
N ASN A 243 9.90 -8.82 -3.69
CA ASN A 243 8.71 -7.99 -3.53
C ASN A 243 8.77 -7.33 -2.14
N ASP A 244 9.47 -6.20 -2.06
CA ASP A 244 10.02 -5.63 -0.83
C ASP A 244 9.00 -5.19 0.25
N GLU A 245 7.71 -5.20 -0.06
CA GLU A 245 6.65 -4.67 0.81
C GLU A 245 5.48 -5.65 1.04
N ALA A 246 5.51 -6.85 0.44
CA ALA A 246 4.45 -7.84 0.60
C ALA A 246 4.75 -8.79 1.78
N ILE A 247 3.83 -8.88 2.75
CA ILE A 247 3.92 -9.78 3.91
C ILE A 247 2.91 -10.93 3.79
N ALA A 248 3.09 -12.01 4.56
CA ALA A 248 2.10 -13.10 4.57
C ALA A 248 0.77 -12.63 5.17
N LEU A 249 -0.36 -13.16 4.71
CA LEU A 249 -1.69 -12.79 5.19
C LEU A 249 -1.85 -13.04 6.71
N ALA A 250 -1.20 -14.05 7.26
CA ALA A 250 -1.19 -14.25 8.71
C ALA A 250 -0.39 -13.20 9.48
N GLU A 251 0.71 -12.73 8.92
CA GLU A 251 1.47 -11.63 9.52
C GLU A 251 0.64 -10.35 9.48
N TYR A 252 -0.06 -10.10 8.36
CA TYR A 252 -1.01 -9.00 8.26
C TYR A 252 -2.11 -9.08 9.31
N LEU A 253 -2.76 -10.24 9.49
CA LEU A 253 -3.79 -10.40 10.53
C LEU A 253 -3.22 -10.22 11.94
N ALA A 254 -2.00 -10.66 12.19
CA ALA A 254 -1.35 -10.46 13.48
C ALA A 254 -1.08 -8.97 13.78
N ILE A 255 -0.84 -8.15 12.75
CA ILE A 255 -0.59 -6.71 12.87
C ILE A 255 -1.89 -5.90 12.93
N TYR A 256 -2.84 -6.19 12.04
CA TYR A 256 -4.01 -5.34 11.80
C TYR A 256 -5.32 -5.90 12.38
N GLY A 257 -5.35 -7.15 12.81
CA GLY A 257 -6.55 -7.80 13.35
C GLY A 257 -7.61 -8.11 12.28
N ALA A 258 -8.88 -8.10 12.70
CA ALA A 258 -10.02 -8.45 11.85
C ALA A 258 -10.22 -7.45 10.71
N MET A 259 -10.64 -7.96 9.55
CA MET A 259 -10.99 -7.15 8.39
C MET A 259 -12.49 -6.81 8.37
N SER A 260 -12.81 -5.58 7.96
CA SER A 260 -14.19 -5.16 7.73
C SER A 260 -14.86 -5.91 6.57
N ASN A 261 -16.19 -5.88 6.52
CA ASN A 261 -16.96 -6.45 5.41
C ASN A 261 -16.47 -5.98 4.02
N TRP A 262 -16.14 -4.70 3.89
CA TRP A 262 -15.62 -4.14 2.65
C TRP A 262 -14.21 -4.68 2.32
N GLN A 263 -13.33 -4.75 3.32
CA GLN A 263 -11.98 -5.29 3.14
C GLN A 263 -12.05 -6.76 2.71
N VAL A 264 -12.87 -7.59 3.34
CA VAL A 264 -13.02 -9.01 2.96
C VAL A 264 -13.61 -9.16 1.54
N LYS A 265 -14.58 -8.33 1.15
CA LYS A 265 -15.07 -8.29 -0.23
C LYS A 265 -13.97 -7.92 -1.23
N SER A 266 -13.14 -6.92 -0.91
CA SER A 266 -12.01 -6.51 -1.75
C SER A 266 -10.97 -7.63 -1.89
N PHE A 267 -10.62 -8.28 -0.77
CA PHE A 267 -9.73 -9.43 -0.73
C PHE A 267 -10.24 -10.58 -1.61
N LEU A 268 -11.50 -10.97 -1.43
CA LEU A 268 -12.14 -12.03 -2.21
C LEU A 268 -12.13 -11.71 -3.71
N ASN A 269 -12.40 -10.46 -4.11
CA ASN A 269 -12.39 -10.08 -5.52
C ASN A 269 -11.00 -10.23 -6.17
N GLN A 270 -9.94 -9.84 -5.46
CA GLN A 270 -8.57 -9.95 -5.95
C GLN A 270 -8.09 -11.41 -6.01
N ALA A 271 -8.40 -12.21 -4.98
CA ALA A 271 -8.07 -13.63 -4.93
C ALA A 271 -8.82 -14.41 -6.03
N LEU A 272 -10.14 -14.20 -6.15
CA LEU A 272 -10.95 -14.84 -7.19
C LEU A 272 -10.55 -14.43 -8.60
N GLN A 273 -10.10 -13.19 -8.83
CA GLN A 273 -9.56 -12.79 -10.13
C GLN A 273 -8.32 -13.62 -10.52
N THR A 274 -7.45 -13.90 -9.55
CA THR A 274 -6.25 -14.69 -9.79
C THR A 274 -6.59 -16.17 -10.00
N LEU A 275 -7.54 -16.71 -9.22
CA LEU A 275 -8.05 -18.07 -9.40
C LEU A 275 -8.81 -18.24 -10.72
N GLU A 276 -9.61 -17.25 -11.13
CA GLU A 276 -10.28 -17.24 -12.44
C GLU A 276 -9.27 -17.41 -13.57
N SER A 277 -8.13 -16.71 -13.49
CA SER A 277 -7.03 -16.87 -14.44
C SER A 277 -6.42 -18.27 -14.40
N LEU A 278 -6.12 -18.81 -13.20
CA LEU A 278 -5.56 -20.15 -13.03
C LEU A 278 -6.48 -21.26 -13.53
N HIS A 279 -7.77 -21.15 -13.24
CA HIS A 279 -8.78 -22.17 -13.53
C HIS A 279 -9.22 -22.17 -14.99
N SER A 280 -9.23 -21.02 -15.67
CA SER A 280 -9.77 -20.93 -17.04
C SER A 280 -8.72 -20.93 -18.15
N GLN A 281 -7.46 -20.59 -17.85
CA GLN A 281 -6.44 -20.42 -18.87
C GLN A 281 -5.57 -21.68 -19.06
N LYS A 282 -4.94 -21.75 -20.23
CA LYS A 282 -4.00 -22.80 -20.58
C LYS A 282 -2.58 -22.36 -20.25
N TYR A 283 -1.91 -23.14 -19.41
CA TYR A 283 -0.53 -22.90 -19.00
C TYR A 283 0.40 -23.95 -19.59
N ARG A 284 1.60 -23.51 -19.98
CA ARG A 284 2.72 -24.34 -20.39
C ARG A 284 3.70 -24.45 -19.22
N LEU A 285 3.99 -25.69 -18.82
CA LEU A 285 5.01 -26.03 -17.84
C LEU A 285 6.41 -26.04 -18.49
N ARG A 286 7.47 -26.05 -17.67
CA ARG A 286 8.86 -26.22 -18.16
C ARG A 286 9.04 -27.48 -19.01
N SER A 287 8.33 -28.55 -18.68
CA SER A 287 8.31 -29.79 -19.46
C SER A 287 7.78 -29.62 -20.89
N GLY A 288 7.16 -28.47 -21.21
CA GLY A 288 6.46 -28.21 -22.47
C GLY A 288 5.00 -28.67 -22.47
N VAL A 289 4.57 -29.41 -21.45
CA VAL A 289 3.17 -29.86 -21.30
C VAL A 289 2.27 -28.64 -21.11
N VAL A 290 1.18 -28.61 -21.88
CA VAL A 290 0.13 -27.60 -21.76
C VAL A 290 -1.02 -28.20 -20.96
N THR A 291 -1.43 -27.52 -19.90
CA THR A 291 -2.51 -27.92 -19.00
C THR A 291 -3.53 -26.80 -18.86
N SER A 292 -4.81 -27.16 -18.78
CA SER A 292 -5.91 -26.27 -18.37
C SER A 292 -6.39 -26.64 -16.97
N ASP A 293 -7.33 -25.86 -16.43
CA ASP A 293 -8.06 -26.18 -15.21
C ASP A 293 -7.15 -26.38 -14.00
N LEU A 294 -6.12 -25.53 -13.89
CA LEU A 294 -5.06 -25.69 -12.91
C LEU A 294 -5.49 -25.14 -11.54
N PRO A 295 -5.75 -25.98 -10.52
CA PRO A 295 -6.01 -25.48 -9.19
C PRO A 295 -4.73 -24.90 -8.55
N HIS A 296 -4.89 -23.89 -7.69
CA HIS A 296 -3.81 -23.41 -6.82
C HIS A 296 -3.40 -24.51 -5.83
N GLY A 297 -4.40 -25.18 -5.23
CA GLY A 297 -4.24 -26.38 -4.39
C GLY A 297 -3.64 -26.13 -2.99
N ASN A 298 -3.10 -24.94 -2.74
CA ASN A 298 -2.43 -24.59 -1.50
C ASN A 298 -2.84 -23.21 -0.95
N LEU A 299 -4.12 -22.84 -0.96
CA LEU A 299 -4.56 -21.54 -0.42
C LEU A 299 -4.57 -21.58 1.12
N THR A 300 -3.76 -20.73 1.74
CA THR A 300 -3.59 -20.62 3.20
C THR A 300 -3.19 -19.18 3.56
N PHE A 301 -3.17 -18.82 4.83
CA PHE A 301 -2.66 -17.51 5.26
C PHE A 301 -1.14 -17.33 5.05
N TYR A 302 -0.40 -18.37 4.70
CA TYR A 302 1.05 -18.28 4.42
C TYR A 302 1.38 -18.21 2.93
N SER A 303 0.56 -18.85 2.11
CA SER A 303 0.70 -18.83 0.64
C SER A 303 0.05 -17.60 0.01
N ILE A 304 -0.79 -16.87 0.75
CA ILE A 304 -1.31 -15.57 0.33
C ILE A 304 -0.45 -14.47 0.94
N ALA A 305 0.05 -13.59 0.09
CA ALA A 305 0.76 -12.38 0.51
C ALA A 305 -0.09 -11.14 0.26
N ILE A 306 0.08 -10.12 1.08
CA ILE A 306 -0.66 -8.87 1.03
C ILE A 306 0.31 -7.70 1.15
N ARG A 307 0.14 -6.71 0.29
CA ARG A 307 0.90 -5.46 0.30
C ARG A 307 -0.07 -4.31 0.61
N PRO A 308 0.06 -3.62 1.75
CA PRO A 308 -0.70 -2.40 2.02
C PRO A 308 -0.36 -1.32 0.99
N ASP A 309 -1.34 -0.55 0.53
CA ASP A 309 -1.13 0.60 -0.36
C ASP A 309 -2.09 1.75 -0.02
N PHE A 310 -1.88 2.94 -0.60
CA PHE A 310 -2.71 4.11 -0.33
C PHE A 310 -4.18 3.96 -0.77
N GLN A 311 -4.50 2.94 -1.58
CA GLN A 311 -5.86 2.62 -2.01
C GLN A 311 -6.51 1.53 -1.14
N GLY A 312 -5.75 0.86 -0.28
CA GLY A 312 -6.14 -0.23 0.60
C GLY A 312 -5.05 -1.29 0.71
N PHE A 313 -5.13 -2.32 -0.13
CA PHE A 313 -4.13 -3.39 -0.21
C PHE A 313 -4.22 -4.18 -1.53
N THR A 314 -3.10 -4.77 -1.92
CA THR A 314 -2.97 -5.68 -3.05
C THR A 314 -2.72 -7.12 -2.58
N VAL A 315 -3.45 -8.10 -3.13
CA VAL A 315 -3.35 -9.54 -2.76
C VAL A 315 -2.60 -10.35 -3.82
N TYR A 316 -1.62 -11.13 -3.38
CA TYR A 316 -0.81 -12.03 -4.21
C TYR A 316 -0.97 -13.49 -3.77
N LEU A 317 -1.10 -14.41 -4.74
CA LEU A 317 -1.10 -15.85 -4.49
C LEU A 317 0.31 -16.41 -4.77
N ASN A 318 0.82 -17.25 -3.87
CA ASN A 318 2.17 -17.82 -3.91
C ASN A 318 2.12 -19.32 -3.63
N ASP A 319 3.24 -20.00 -3.88
CA ASP A 319 3.49 -21.35 -3.35
C ASP A 319 2.38 -22.35 -3.76
N MET A 320 2.12 -22.49 -5.07
CA MET A 320 1.14 -23.45 -5.58
C MET A 320 1.51 -24.89 -5.22
N ALA A 321 0.49 -25.70 -4.92
CA ALA A 321 0.66 -27.12 -4.60
C ALA A 321 1.40 -27.90 -5.71
N LEU A 322 1.26 -27.45 -6.96
CA LEU A 322 1.88 -28.05 -8.15
C LEU A 322 3.38 -28.37 -7.97
N TRP A 323 4.12 -27.49 -7.28
CA TRP A 323 5.54 -27.68 -6.96
C TRP A 323 5.82 -27.81 -5.46
N GLU A 324 5.03 -27.18 -4.57
CA GLU A 324 5.23 -27.31 -3.11
C GLU A 324 5.08 -28.76 -2.64
N ASP A 325 4.17 -29.51 -3.25
CA ASP A 325 3.80 -30.82 -2.73
C ASP A 325 4.75 -31.93 -3.22
N ARG A 326 5.77 -31.58 -4.01
CA ARG A 326 6.85 -32.49 -4.41
C ARG A 326 7.74 -32.92 -3.25
N PHE A 327 7.72 -32.15 -2.16
CA PHE A 327 8.56 -32.38 -0.98
C PHE A 327 7.82 -33.14 0.13
N TYR A 328 6.62 -33.64 -0.11
CA TYR A 328 5.99 -34.60 0.81
C TYR A 328 6.76 -35.92 0.83
N PRO A 329 6.91 -36.55 2.01
CA PRO A 329 7.34 -37.93 2.08
C PRO A 329 6.47 -38.83 1.17
N PRO A 330 7.05 -39.80 0.45
CA PRO A 330 6.33 -40.63 -0.51
C PRO A 330 5.19 -41.47 0.09
N ASP A 331 5.23 -41.74 1.40
CA ASP A 331 4.23 -42.47 2.17
C ASP A 331 3.02 -41.61 2.56
N VAL A 332 3.09 -40.28 2.36
CA VAL A 332 1.98 -39.36 2.65
C VAL A 332 1.11 -39.17 1.42
N GLN A 333 -0.17 -39.55 1.54
CA GLN A 333 -1.14 -39.33 0.48
C GLN A 333 -1.42 -37.82 0.32
N THR A 334 -1.10 -37.28 -0.85
CA THR A 334 -1.42 -35.89 -1.18
C THR A 334 -2.91 -35.73 -1.47
N PRO A 335 -3.59 -34.70 -0.93
CA PRO A 335 -5.00 -34.46 -1.22
C PRO A 335 -5.20 -34.14 -2.71
N ALA A 336 -6.31 -34.59 -3.29
CA ALA A 336 -6.66 -34.24 -4.66
C ALA A 336 -6.99 -32.73 -4.75
N TYR A 337 -6.23 -31.99 -5.55
CA TYR A 337 -6.51 -30.56 -5.79
C TYR A 337 -7.65 -30.43 -6.80
N SER A 338 -8.58 -29.53 -6.52
CA SER A 338 -9.67 -29.20 -7.43
C SER A 338 -10.04 -27.74 -7.32
N ILE A 339 -10.66 -27.21 -8.36
CA ILE A 339 -11.22 -25.86 -8.38
C ILE A 339 -12.18 -25.64 -7.21
N ASN A 340 -13.04 -26.62 -6.94
CA ASN A 340 -13.99 -26.55 -5.82
C ASN A 340 -13.26 -26.43 -4.48
N ARG A 341 -12.13 -27.12 -4.32
CA ARG A 341 -11.33 -27.05 -3.09
C ARG A 341 -10.68 -25.67 -2.91
N ASP A 342 -10.21 -25.03 -3.98
CA ASP A 342 -9.68 -23.67 -3.90
C ASP A 342 -10.77 -22.67 -3.45
N LEU A 343 -11.98 -22.80 -3.96
CA LEU A 343 -13.12 -21.96 -3.58
C LEU A 343 -13.52 -22.17 -2.12
N GLU A 344 -13.53 -23.44 -1.68
CA GLU A 344 -13.80 -23.81 -0.30
C GLU A 344 -12.74 -23.23 0.65
N ASP A 345 -11.46 -23.45 0.36
CA ASP A 345 -10.34 -22.96 1.17
C ASP A 345 -10.35 -21.40 1.23
N LEU A 346 -10.68 -20.73 0.12
CA LEU A 346 -10.86 -19.28 0.09
C LEU A 346 -12.05 -18.80 0.94
N GLY A 347 -13.16 -19.56 0.96
CA GLY A 347 -14.32 -19.30 1.81
C GLY A 347 -13.97 -19.36 3.30
N TYR A 348 -13.23 -20.40 3.73
CA TYR A 348 -12.74 -20.46 5.10
C TYR A 348 -11.84 -19.28 5.46
N ILE A 349 -10.88 -18.94 4.58
CA ILE A 349 -9.98 -17.79 4.78
C ILE A 349 -10.80 -16.51 4.98
N ALA A 350 -11.80 -16.25 4.13
CA ALA A 350 -12.64 -15.06 4.22
C ALA A 350 -13.43 -14.97 5.54
N PHE A 351 -13.96 -16.09 6.03
CA PHE A 351 -14.62 -16.14 7.34
C PHE A 351 -13.66 -15.74 8.47
N TYR A 352 -12.45 -16.30 8.47
CA TYR A 352 -11.46 -15.99 9.50
C TYR A 352 -10.87 -14.58 9.36
N LEU A 353 -10.83 -14.00 8.15
CA LEU A 353 -10.51 -12.59 7.96
C LEU A 353 -11.54 -11.68 8.65
N LEU A 354 -12.83 -11.99 8.56
CA LEU A 354 -13.88 -11.25 9.28
C LEU A 354 -13.73 -11.35 10.80
N LYS A 355 -13.12 -12.43 11.30
CA LYS A 355 -12.93 -12.68 12.73
C LYS A 355 -11.58 -12.23 13.27
N GLY A 356 -10.62 -11.92 12.40
CA GLY A 356 -9.25 -11.59 12.78
C GLY A 356 -8.41 -12.78 13.23
N GLY A 357 -8.88 -14.01 13.02
CA GLY A 357 -8.18 -15.21 13.44
C GLY A 357 -9.06 -16.46 13.44
N VAL A 358 -8.45 -17.59 13.81
CA VAL A 358 -9.10 -18.92 13.88
C VAL A 358 -9.63 -19.26 15.28
N ILE A 359 -9.25 -18.47 16.29
CA ILE A 359 -9.65 -18.66 17.69
C ILE A 359 -10.34 -17.38 18.15
N ASP A 360 -11.46 -17.54 18.84
CA ASP A 360 -12.06 -16.48 19.63
C ASP A 360 -11.20 -16.28 20.88
N LEU A 361 -10.52 -15.13 20.98
CA LEU A 361 -9.61 -14.85 22.09
C LEU A 361 -10.35 -14.65 23.42
N GLU A 362 -11.62 -14.25 23.39
CA GLU A 362 -12.43 -14.02 24.59
C GLU A 362 -12.85 -15.35 25.21
N ASN A 363 -13.40 -16.24 24.37
CA ASN A 363 -13.93 -17.54 24.81
C ASN A 363 -12.89 -18.66 24.75
N ARG A 364 -11.72 -18.42 24.13
CA ARG A 364 -10.66 -19.41 23.85
C ARG A 364 -11.16 -20.64 23.09
N THR A 365 -12.16 -20.44 22.23
CA THR A 365 -12.77 -21.49 21.40
C THR A 365 -12.33 -21.37 19.95
N CYS A 366 -12.24 -22.50 19.26
CA CYS A 366 -11.99 -22.50 17.82
C CYS A 366 -13.23 -22.01 17.07
N LEU A 367 -13.04 -21.01 16.21
CA LEU A 367 -14.10 -20.50 15.37
C LEU A 367 -14.40 -21.50 14.26
N ASN A 368 -15.68 -21.79 14.07
CA ASN A 368 -16.15 -22.71 13.03
C ASN A 368 -17.18 -21.98 12.15
N PRO A 369 -16.94 -21.84 10.83
CA PRO A 369 -17.91 -21.20 9.93
C PRO A 369 -19.22 -21.96 9.77
N HIS A 370 -19.26 -23.27 10.07
CA HIS A 370 -20.51 -24.05 10.04
C HIS A 370 -21.42 -23.75 11.23
N ASP A 371 -20.90 -23.11 12.29
CA ASP A 371 -21.70 -22.67 13.42
C ASP A 371 -22.20 -21.24 13.18
N LEU A 372 -23.52 -21.07 13.15
CA LEU A 372 -24.17 -19.79 12.89
C LEU A 372 -23.86 -18.75 13.96
N ASN A 373 -23.60 -19.16 15.20
CA ASN A 373 -23.30 -18.27 16.32
C ASN A 373 -21.93 -17.60 16.16
N HIS A 374 -21.00 -18.23 15.42
CA HIS A 374 -19.66 -17.68 15.23
C HIS A 374 -19.58 -16.55 14.20
N TRP A 375 -20.63 -16.28 13.41
CA TRP A 375 -20.60 -15.21 12.40
C TRP A 375 -20.76 -13.82 13.00
N GLY A 376 -21.53 -13.66 14.08
CA GLY A 376 -21.86 -12.36 14.67
C GLY A 376 -22.80 -11.51 13.80
N ASP A 377 -23.47 -10.54 14.43
CA ASP A 377 -24.55 -9.76 13.80
C ASP A 377 -24.06 -8.63 12.89
N GLN A 378 -22.79 -8.26 12.98
CA GLN A 378 -22.18 -7.17 12.21
C GLN A 378 -21.73 -7.57 10.79
N VAL A 379 -21.83 -8.86 10.42
CA VAL A 379 -21.45 -9.33 9.08
C VAL A 379 -22.58 -9.05 8.10
N ASN A 380 -22.27 -8.39 6.99
CA ASN A 380 -23.22 -8.11 5.93
C ASN A 380 -23.87 -9.41 5.42
N LEU A 381 -25.20 -9.46 5.39
CA LEU A 381 -25.96 -10.67 5.05
C LEU A 381 -25.61 -11.23 3.65
N GLY A 382 -25.42 -10.34 2.67
CA GLY A 382 -25.04 -10.74 1.31
C GLY A 382 -23.65 -11.37 1.28
N LEU A 383 -22.69 -10.78 2.00
CA LEU A 383 -21.34 -11.32 2.14
C LEU A 383 -21.32 -12.65 2.91
N LYS A 384 -22.10 -12.77 3.99
CA LYS A 384 -22.26 -14.01 4.75
C LYS A 384 -22.74 -15.15 3.85
N LYS A 385 -23.84 -14.95 3.12
CA LYS A 385 -24.37 -15.94 2.17
C LYS A 385 -23.34 -16.31 1.10
N PHE A 386 -22.61 -15.32 0.58
CA PHE A 386 -21.57 -15.55 -0.41
C PHE A 386 -20.44 -16.44 0.12
N ILE A 387 -19.94 -16.18 1.32
CA ILE A 387 -18.87 -16.99 1.93
C ILE A 387 -19.39 -18.40 2.24
N GLN A 388 -20.63 -18.56 2.72
CA GLN A 388 -21.25 -19.88 2.94
C GLN A 388 -21.37 -20.68 1.62
N ASN A 389 -21.74 -20.02 0.52
CA ASN A 389 -21.77 -20.62 -0.81
C ASN A 389 -20.37 -21.07 -1.29
N LEU A 390 -19.31 -20.30 -0.99
CA LEU A 390 -17.92 -20.70 -1.27
C LEU A 390 -17.51 -21.95 -0.48
N ILE A 391 -17.87 -22.03 0.81
CA ILE A 391 -17.53 -23.18 1.67
C ILE A 391 -18.35 -24.43 1.27
N GLY A 392 -19.48 -24.25 0.58
CA GLY A 392 -20.26 -25.35 0.01
C GLY A 392 -21.45 -25.81 0.86
N PHE A 393 -21.82 -25.08 1.92
CA PHE A 393 -23.04 -25.32 2.71
C PHE A 393 -24.07 -24.19 2.58
N GLY A 394 -23.84 -23.24 1.68
CA GLY A 394 -24.82 -22.21 1.34
C GLY A 394 -25.94 -22.69 0.42
N GLU A 395 -26.85 -21.78 0.07
CA GLU A 395 -28.00 -22.04 -0.80
C GLU A 395 -27.58 -22.40 -2.25
N THR A 396 -26.40 -21.96 -2.66
CA THR A 396 -25.85 -22.20 -4.01
C THR A 396 -24.39 -22.61 -3.93
N SER A 397 -23.93 -23.40 -4.90
CA SER A 397 -22.52 -23.78 -5.04
C SER A 397 -21.91 -23.11 -6.28
N TYR A 398 -20.66 -22.68 -6.17
CA TYR A 398 -19.91 -22.12 -7.30
C TYR A 398 -19.05 -23.21 -7.94
N ASN A 399 -19.25 -23.45 -9.23
CA ASN A 399 -18.49 -24.44 -10.01
C ASN A 399 -17.17 -23.88 -10.60
N SER A 400 -16.95 -22.56 -10.52
CA SER A 400 -15.72 -21.91 -10.95
C SER A 400 -15.49 -20.57 -10.24
N ALA A 401 -14.22 -20.14 -10.19
CA ALA A 401 -13.86 -18.83 -9.66
C ALA A 401 -14.49 -17.66 -10.44
N GLU A 402 -14.71 -17.83 -11.75
CA GLU A 402 -15.42 -16.85 -12.59
C GLU A 402 -16.85 -16.62 -12.11
N VAL A 403 -17.60 -17.71 -11.86
CA VAL A 403 -18.99 -17.64 -11.39
C VAL A 403 -19.05 -17.05 -9.98
N ALA A 404 -18.15 -17.50 -9.09
CA ALA A 404 -18.04 -16.92 -7.75
C ALA A 404 -17.73 -15.42 -7.80
N ARG A 405 -16.78 -14.98 -8.63
CA ARG A 405 -16.41 -13.56 -8.73
C ARG A 405 -17.56 -12.69 -9.25
N ARG A 406 -18.29 -13.16 -10.28
CA ARG A 406 -19.49 -12.47 -10.78
C ARG A 406 -20.56 -12.31 -9.70
N ALA A 407 -20.77 -13.34 -8.88
CA ALA A 407 -21.70 -13.28 -7.77
C ALA A 407 -21.24 -12.27 -6.69
N LEU A 408 -19.96 -12.26 -6.34
CA LEU A 408 -19.37 -11.30 -5.38
C LEU A 408 -19.57 -9.84 -5.81
N LEU A 409 -19.36 -9.53 -7.10
CA LEU A 409 -19.47 -8.17 -7.63
C LEU A 409 -20.90 -7.60 -7.53
N ARG A 410 -21.93 -8.46 -7.44
CA ARG A 410 -23.34 -8.04 -7.27
C ARG A 410 -23.69 -7.66 -5.82
N ILE A 411 -22.86 -8.01 -4.86
CA ILE A 411 -23.09 -7.70 -3.44
C ILE A 411 -22.75 -6.23 -3.20
N HIS A 412 -23.70 -5.44 -2.70
CA HIS A 412 -23.48 -4.03 -2.41
C HIS A 412 -23.01 -3.87 -0.97
N ILE A 413 -21.76 -3.41 -0.79
CA ILE A 413 -21.16 -3.09 0.52
C ILE A 413 -20.49 -1.74 0.36
N TYR A 414 -20.98 -0.74 1.09
CA TYR A 414 -20.41 0.59 1.08
C TYR A 414 -19.07 0.59 1.84
N ARG A 415 -18.12 1.41 1.37
CA ARG A 415 -16.91 1.70 2.15
C ARG A 415 -17.33 2.68 3.24
N GLU A 416 -17.34 2.25 4.48
CA GLU A 416 -17.55 3.16 5.61
C GLU A 416 -16.46 4.22 5.59
N ALA A 417 -16.87 5.49 5.55
CA ALA A 417 -15.96 6.61 5.74
C ALA A 417 -15.51 6.58 7.21
N LEU A 418 -14.21 6.43 7.44
CA LEU A 418 -13.64 6.43 8.79
C LEU A 418 -13.78 7.85 9.38
N LEU A 419 -14.89 8.12 10.06
CA LEU A 419 -15.02 9.23 10.99
C LEU A 419 -14.62 8.70 12.37
N GLU A 420 -13.35 8.82 12.74
CA GLU A 420 -12.94 8.65 14.14
C GLU A 420 -13.40 9.88 14.94
N PHE A 421 -14.64 9.83 15.44
CA PHE A 421 -15.00 10.59 16.63
C PHE A 421 -14.57 9.76 17.85
N ILE A 422 -13.53 10.22 18.54
CA ILE A 422 -13.17 9.69 19.86
C ILE A 422 -14.07 10.41 20.87
N ASP A 423 -15.14 9.75 21.31
CA ASP A 423 -15.90 10.14 22.49
C ASP A 423 -15.03 9.92 23.74
N GLN A 424 -14.84 10.98 24.52
CA GLN A 424 -14.23 10.91 25.84
C GLN A 424 -15.31 10.65 26.90
N GLU A 425 -15.29 9.49 27.54
CA GLU A 425 -15.99 9.27 28.82
C GLU A 425 -15.08 9.69 29.98
N GLU A 426 -15.50 10.72 30.72
CA GLU A 426 -14.90 11.15 31.97
C GLU A 426 -15.23 10.16 33.12
N VAL A 427 -14.22 9.74 33.89
CA VAL A 427 -14.43 9.00 35.15
C VAL A 427 -13.83 9.80 36.31
N ALA A 428 -14.69 10.13 37.28
CA ALA A 428 -14.40 10.95 38.46
C ALA A 428 -13.41 10.32 39.45
N PRO A 429 -12.70 11.12 40.27
CA PRO A 429 -11.60 10.63 41.10
C PRO A 429 -12.03 10.24 42.53
N VAL A 430 -11.45 9.15 43.06
CA VAL A 430 -11.46 8.82 44.50
C VAL A 430 -10.04 8.98 45.07
N LYS A 431 -9.95 9.80 46.13
CA LYS A 431 -8.74 10.20 46.86
C LYS A 431 -8.07 9.06 47.63
N LYS A 432 -6.73 9.08 47.75
CA LYS A 432 -6.06 9.00 49.07
C LYS A 432 -4.56 9.39 49.11
N ASN A 433 -4.28 10.14 50.17
CA ASN A 433 -3.08 10.33 51.00
C ASN A 433 -1.70 10.70 50.41
N TRP A 434 -1.22 11.86 50.87
CA TRP A 434 -0.46 12.86 50.11
C TRP A 434 0.98 13.10 50.61
N TRP A 435 1.40 12.64 51.79
CA TRP A 435 2.62 13.22 52.40
C TRP A 435 3.91 12.38 52.37
N GLY A 436 3.91 11.15 51.85
CA GLY A 436 5.13 10.35 51.70
C GLY A 436 5.79 10.42 50.31
N TRP A 437 5.12 11.04 49.33
CA TRP A 437 5.39 10.89 47.89
C TRP A 437 6.18 12.05 47.26
N LEU A 438 6.35 13.16 47.98
CA LEU A 438 6.65 14.45 47.36
C LEU A 438 8.13 14.74 47.07
N THR A 439 9.08 13.98 47.62
CA THR A 439 10.51 14.32 47.45
C THR A 439 11.21 13.56 46.31
N LYS A 440 10.68 12.42 45.85
CA LYS A 440 11.23 11.66 44.71
C LYS A 440 10.61 12.01 43.36
N LYS A 441 9.42 12.62 43.36
CA LYS A 441 8.67 12.94 42.13
C LYS A 441 9.13 14.22 41.45
N VAL A 442 9.64 15.22 42.18
CA VAL A 442 10.05 16.50 41.55
C VAL A 442 11.23 16.30 40.58
N ILE A 443 12.19 15.44 40.94
CA ILE A 443 13.34 15.12 40.07
C ILE A 443 12.89 14.26 38.86
N ALA A 444 12.00 13.31 39.08
CA ALA A 444 11.44 12.48 37.99
C ALA A 444 10.55 13.28 37.02
N ILE A 445 9.83 14.30 37.52
CA ILE A 445 9.01 15.20 36.71
C ILE A 445 9.89 16.10 35.85
N ALA A 446 11.01 16.64 36.39
CA ALA A 446 11.93 17.45 35.59
C ALA A 446 12.56 16.65 34.43
N ILE A 447 12.97 15.40 34.69
CA ILE A 447 13.52 14.50 33.65
C ILE A 447 12.43 14.12 32.65
N GLY A 448 11.21 13.84 33.13
CA GLY A 448 10.06 13.51 32.28
C GLY A 448 9.67 14.65 31.35
N VAL A 449 9.71 15.91 31.81
CA VAL A 449 9.40 17.08 30.98
C VAL A 449 10.46 17.27 29.88
N ILE A 450 11.74 17.05 30.18
CA ILE A 450 12.82 17.14 29.18
C ILE A 450 12.67 16.04 28.12
N LEU A 451 12.39 14.80 28.52
CA LEU A 451 12.16 13.68 27.60
C LEU A 451 10.92 13.91 26.73
N LEU A 452 9.86 14.50 27.29
CA LEU A 452 8.64 14.80 26.55
C LEU A 452 8.84 15.91 25.51
N LEU A 453 9.63 16.94 25.82
CA LEU A 453 10.01 17.96 24.84
C LEU A 453 10.89 17.38 23.71
N LEU A 454 11.79 16.46 24.02
CA LEU A 454 12.64 15.77 23.04
C LEU A 454 11.80 14.87 22.12
N LEU A 455 10.80 14.19 22.67
CA LEU A 455 9.91 13.31 21.92
C LEU A 455 8.96 14.11 21.02
N LEU A 456 8.44 15.25 21.49
CA LEU A 456 7.66 16.17 20.65
C LEU A 456 8.48 16.77 19.50
N PHE A 457 9.76 17.07 19.72
CA PHE A 457 10.67 17.54 18.68
C PHE A 457 10.94 16.47 17.61
N LEU A 458 11.16 15.22 18.02
CA LEU A 458 11.35 14.09 17.09
C LEU A 458 10.08 13.76 16.31
N LEU A 459 8.91 13.84 16.95
CA LEU A 459 7.62 13.58 16.30
C LEU A 459 7.30 14.66 15.25
N TYR A 460 7.58 15.93 15.57
CA TYR A 460 7.47 17.02 14.61
C TYR A 460 8.41 16.84 13.42
N PHE A 461 9.65 16.39 13.65
CA PHE A 461 10.62 16.11 12.58
C PHE A 461 10.22 14.94 11.69
N TRP A 462 9.51 13.93 12.23
CA TRP A 462 9.06 12.75 11.49
C TRP A 462 7.79 13.02 10.66
N LEU A 463 6.83 13.76 11.23
CA LEU A 463 5.58 14.16 10.56
C LEU A 463 5.77 15.20 9.45
N THR A 464 6.91 15.88 9.41
CA THR A 464 7.23 16.89 8.39
C THR A 464 8.13 16.34 7.26
N GLN A 465 8.46 15.04 7.26
CA GLN A 465 9.19 14.43 6.14
C GLN A 465 8.24 14.27 4.92
N PRO A 466 8.57 14.80 3.74
CA PRO A 466 7.76 14.60 2.55
C PRO A 466 7.81 13.13 2.08
N PRO A 467 6.69 12.57 1.56
CA PRO A 467 6.63 11.19 1.09
C PRO A 467 7.55 10.95 -0.12
N LYS A 468 8.23 9.79 -0.15
CA LYS A 468 9.10 9.39 -1.28
C LYS A 468 8.26 8.95 -2.48
N ALA A 469 8.61 9.42 -3.68
CA ALA A 469 7.92 9.12 -4.94
C ALA A 469 8.06 7.63 -5.34
N ALA A 470 6.97 7.06 -5.90
CA ALA A 470 6.92 5.68 -6.39
C ALA A 470 7.80 5.46 -7.65
N ASN A 471 8.54 4.35 -7.71
CA ASN A 471 9.40 4.00 -8.85
C ASN A 471 8.59 3.35 -10.00
N LEU A 472 8.20 4.15 -10.99
CA LEU A 472 7.73 3.66 -12.30
C LEU A 472 8.92 3.20 -13.15
N ASN A 473 9.00 1.91 -13.47
CA ASN A 473 10.06 1.37 -14.34
C ASN A 473 9.64 1.52 -15.81
N PHE A 474 10.28 2.45 -16.53
CA PHE A 474 9.96 2.78 -17.91
C PHE A 474 10.97 2.14 -18.87
N PRO A 475 10.54 1.55 -20.01
CA PRO A 475 11.47 1.06 -21.02
C PRO A 475 12.31 2.22 -21.57
N CYS A 476 13.56 1.96 -21.97
CA CYS A 476 14.47 3.06 -22.31
C CYS A 476 13.99 3.89 -23.51
N CYS A 477 13.53 3.24 -24.57
CA CYS A 477 13.67 3.83 -25.90
C CYS A 477 12.40 3.72 -26.76
N ILE A 478 12.07 4.80 -27.47
CA ILE A 478 10.87 4.93 -28.32
C ILE A 478 10.88 3.90 -29.46
N ASN A 479 12.05 3.60 -30.01
CA ASN A 479 12.21 2.64 -31.10
C ASN A 479 12.03 1.17 -30.69
N GLN A 480 12.08 0.86 -29.38
CA GLN A 480 11.92 -0.50 -28.86
C GLN A 480 10.44 -0.90 -28.72
N ILE A 481 9.51 0.06 -28.81
CA ILE A 481 8.09 -0.23 -28.82
C ILE A 481 7.73 -0.89 -30.16
N SER A 482 7.52 -2.21 -30.12
CA SER A 482 7.05 -3.03 -31.23
C SER A 482 5.52 -2.97 -31.40
N ASP A 483 5.02 -3.61 -32.45
CA ASP A 483 3.59 -3.86 -32.66
C ASP A 483 2.74 -2.59 -32.80
N ILE A 484 3.33 -1.56 -33.42
CA ILE A 484 2.59 -0.38 -33.87
C ILE A 484 1.77 -0.80 -35.10
N PRO A 485 0.44 -0.65 -35.07
CA PRO A 485 -0.41 -1.05 -36.18
C PRO A 485 -0.08 -0.24 -37.43
N GLU A 486 -0.14 -0.88 -38.60
CA GLU A 486 0.03 -0.18 -39.88
C GLU A 486 -1.24 0.60 -40.22
N GLY A 487 -1.08 1.88 -40.57
CA GLY A 487 -2.20 2.76 -40.90
C GLY A 487 -1.87 4.22 -40.61
N ASN A 488 -2.76 5.13 -41.02
CA ASN A 488 -2.74 6.52 -40.58
C ASN A 488 -3.85 6.69 -39.55
N PHE A 489 -3.50 7.13 -38.34
CA PHE A 489 -4.44 7.27 -37.25
C PHE A 489 -4.63 8.75 -36.91
N THR A 490 -5.85 9.13 -36.55
CA THR A 490 -6.19 10.50 -36.23
C THR A 490 -6.34 10.65 -34.72
N TYR A 491 -5.75 11.70 -34.15
CA TYR A 491 -5.97 12.01 -32.74
C TYR A 491 -6.17 13.49 -32.53
N THR A 492 -6.83 13.83 -31.42
CA THR A 492 -7.31 15.18 -31.18
C THR A 492 -7.00 15.68 -29.77
N ALA A 493 -6.95 17.00 -29.60
CA ALA A 493 -6.85 17.69 -28.32
C ALA A 493 -7.43 19.10 -28.47
N ASP A 494 -7.60 19.84 -27.38
CA ASP A 494 -7.97 21.25 -27.44
C ASP A 494 -6.91 22.06 -28.21
N LYS A 495 -7.35 22.87 -29.18
CA LYS A 495 -6.52 23.74 -30.02
C LYS A 495 -5.71 24.75 -29.21
N ASN A 496 -6.27 25.27 -28.12
CA ASN A 496 -5.55 26.21 -27.25
C ASN A 496 -4.95 25.52 -26.02
N GLY A 497 -5.15 24.21 -25.90
CA GLY A 497 -4.76 23.42 -24.74
C GLY A 497 -3.26 23.19 -24.62
N THR A 498 -2.85 22.76 -23.43
CA THR A 498 -1.45 22.44 -23.09
C THR A 498 -0.82 21.43 -24.06
N TRP A 499 -1.57 20.42 -24.53
CA TRP A 499 -1.04 19.43 -25.46
C TRP A 499 -0.72 20.02 -26.85
N ASN A 500 -1.58 20.91 -27.37
CA ASN A 500 -1.34 21.57 -28.67
C ASN A 500 -0.03 22.37 -28.62
N TYR A 501 0.17 23.14 -27.55
CA TYR A 501 1.42 23.85 -27.30
C TYR A 501 2.62 22.89 -27.24
N THR A 502 2.54 21.87 -26.39
CA THR A 502 3.60 20.87 -26.19
C THR A 502 4.02 20.21 -27.51
N LEU A 503 3.03 19.88 -28.34
CA LEU A 503 3.24 19.14 -29.58
C LEU A 503 3.86 20.01 -30.68
N LEU A 504 3.31 21.20 -30.91
CA LEU A 504 3.57 22.01 -32.10
C LEU A 504 4.53 23.18 -31.88
N GLN A 505 4.82 23.54 -30.62
CA GLN A 505 5.72 24.65 -30.35
C GLN A 505 7.16 24.30 -30.75
N ASN A 506 7.70 25.09 -31.67
CA ASN A 506 9.09 24.98 -32.09
C ASN A 506 10.07 25.35 -30.97
N ASN A 507 11.25 24.72 -30.98
CA ASN A 507 12.39 25.02 -30.10
C ASN A 507 12.21 24.62 -28.63
N LEU A 508 11.21 23.80 -28.30
CA LEU A 508 11.09 23.24 -26.95
C LEU A 508 12.10 22.12 -26.66
N ILE A 509 12.41 21.32 -27.68
CA ILE A 509 13.30 20.16 -27.58
C ILE A 509 14.62 20.45 -28.28
N ALA A 510 14.56 20.75 -29.58
CA ALA A 510 15.71 21.15 -30.38
C ALA A 510 15.36 22.32 -31.29
N LYS A 511 16.39 23.07 -31.70
CA LYS A 511 16.23 24.27 -32.52
C LYS A 511 15.58 23.92 -33.86
N GLY A 512 14.44 24.53 -34.14
CA GLY A 512 13.69 24.37 -35.38
C GLY A 512 12.91 23.07 -35.49
N SER A 513 12.75 22.29 -34.41
CA SER A 513 11.89 21.11 -34.40
C SER A 513 10.78 21.17 -33.36
N THR A 514 9.73 20.40 -33.62
CA THR A 514 8.58 20.17 -32.74
C THR A 514 8.67 18.80 -32.06
N LEU A 515 7.86 18.55 -31.02
CA LEU A 515 7.75 17.22 -30.42
C LEU A 515 7.21 16.20 -31.43
N GLU A 516 6.27 16.61 -32.29
CA GLU A 516 5.72 15.74 -33.35
C GLU A 516 6.82 15.24 -34.30
N GLU A 517 7.67 16.13 -34.80
CA GLU A 517 8.77 15.79 -35.69
C GLU A 517 9.79 14.87 -35.00
N GLU A 518 10.12 15.14 -33.74
CA GLU A 518 11.06 14.35 -32.95
C GLU A 518 10.52 12.94 -32.62
N LEU A 519 9.21 12.81 -32.38
CA LEU A 519 8.54 11.51 -32.23
C LEU A 519 8.51 10.74 -33.56
N GLN A 520 8.13 11.40 -34.65
CA GLN A 520 8.09 10.80 -35.99
C GLN A 520 9.47 10.30 -36.45
N LYS A 521 10.54 11.06 -36.13
CA LYS A 521 11.93 10.68 -36.44
C LYS A 521 12.38 9.43 -35.69
N ARG A 522 12.00 9.30 -34.41
CA ARG A 522 12.39 8.16 -33.56
C ARG A 522 11.53 6.93 -33.78
N GLN A 523 10.29 7.11 -34.23
CA GLN A 523 9.37 6.03 -34.56
C GLN A 523 8.66 6.28 -35.90
N PRO A 524 9.32 6.03 -37.04
CA PRO A 524 8.73 6.26 -38.36
C PRO A 524 7.47 5.44 -38.66
N LYS A 525 7.24 4.35 -37.92
CA LYS A 525 6.02 3.52 -38.03
C LYS A 525 4.80 4.18 -37.40
N LEU A 526 4.99 5.13 -36.48
CA LEU A 526 3.92 5.86 -35.82
C LEU A 526 3.41 6.96 -36.77
N LYS A 527 2.44 6.65 -37.63
CA LYS A 527 1.82 7.64 -38.53
C LYS A 527 0.56 8.21 -37.90
N LEU A 528 0.71 9.33 -37.19
CA LEU A 528 -0.39 10.05 -36.56
C LEU A 528 -0.73 11.32 -37.33
N SER A 529 -2.00 11.67 -37.33
CA SER A 529 -2.55 12.92 -37.87
C SER A 529 -3.22 13.66 -36.72
N TYR A 530 -2.60 14.76 -36.28
CA TYR A 530 -3.15 15.59 -35.21
C TYR A 530 -4.21 16.55 -35.74
N GLN A 531 -5.40 16.55 -35.13
CA GLN A 531 -6.52 17.42 -35.48
C GLN A 531 -7.02 18.17 -34.24
N PRO A 532 -6.59 19.43 -34.02
CA PRO A 532 -7.02 20.21 -32.87
C PRO A 532 -8.51 20.60 -32.95
N VAL A 533 -9.22 20.55 -31.82
CA VAL A 533 -10.62 21.02 -31.71
C VAL A 533 -10.66 22.48 -31.29
N ASP A 534 -11.34 23.31 -32.07
CA ASP A 534 -11.60 24.71 -31.74
C ASP A 534 -12.94 24.83 -31.01
N LEU A 535 -12.89 25.08 -29.69
CA LEU A 535 -14.07 25.15 -28.82
C LEU A 535 -14.87 26.46 -28.99
N ASP A 536 -14.28 27.52 -29.55
CA ASP A 536 -14.91 28.84 -29.69
C ASP A 536 -15.85 28.94 -30.90
N LYS A 537 -15.59 28.18 -31.96
CA LYS A 537 -16.39 28.20 -33.21
C LYS A 537 -17.77 27.54 -33.09
N SER A 538 -18.13 27.05 -31.91
CA SER A 538 -19.43 26.44 -31.66
C SER A 538 -20.42 27.29 -30.89
N ILE A 539 -19.99 28.47 -30.43
CA ILE A 539 -20.77 29.41 -29.62
C ILE A 539 -21.94 30.02 -30.43
N ASP A 540 -21.86 30.03 -31.76
CA ASP A 540 -22.85 30.63 -32.67
C ASP A 540 -24.22 29.92 -32.76
N LYS A 541 -24.47 28.85 -31.98
CA LYS A 541 -25.72 28.06 -32.11
C LYS A 541 -26.50 27.76 -30.83
N GLY A 542 -26.31 28.52 -29.74
CA GLY A 542 -27.22 28.45 -28.58
C GLY A 542 -27.43 27.04 -28.00
N VAL A 543 -26.45 26.14 -28.15
CA VAL A 543 -26.50 24.77 -27.63
C VAL A 543 -25.87 24.73 -26.25
N ASP A 544 -26.55 24.03 -25.34
CA ASP A 544 -26.18 23.79 -23.95
C ASP A 544 -24.70 23.37 -23.81
N LYS A 545 -23.96 24.03 -22.91
CA LYS A 545 -22.49 23.92 -22.73
C LYS A 545 -21.98 22.53 -22.29
N THR A 546 -22.84 21.52 -22.26
CA THR A 546 -22.61 20.26 -21.55
C THR A 546 -22.48 19.02 -22.43
N SER A 547 -22.73 19.05 -23.76
CA SER A 547 -22.93 17.76 -24.45
C SER A 547 -22.25 17.45 -25.79
N ASN A 548 -21.64 18.35 -26.58
CA ASN A 548 -21.24 17.92 -27.95
C ASN A 548 -19.91 18.40 -28.56
N GLN A 549 -19.01 19.09 -27.85
CA GLN A 549 -17.83 19.69 -28.50
C GLN A 549 -16.48 19.51 -27.82
N PHE A 550 -16.34 18.57 -26.90
CA PHE A 550 -15.02 18.25 -26.35
C PHE A 550 -14.23 17.33 -27.28
N PRO A 551 -12.88 17.25 -27.17
CA PRO A 551 -12.06 16.23 -27.85
C PRO A 551 -12.63 14.79 -27.69
N ILE A 552 -13.32 14.55 -26.58
CA ILE A 552 -14.02 13.30 -26.25
C ILE A 552 -15.26 13.06 -27.15
N ALA A 553 -15.97 14.10 -27.59
CA ALA A 553 -17.13 13.97 -28.48
C ALA A 553 -16.72 13.47 -29.89
N GLN A 554 -15.51 13.82 -30.34
CA GLN A 554 -14.94 13.27 -31.58
C GLN A 554 -14.62 11.77 -31.46
N LEU A 555 -14.35 11.27 -30.24
CA LEU A 555 -14.22 9.83 -29.99
C LEU A 555 -15.55 9.11 -30.05
N GLN A 556 -16.61 9.72 -29.52
CA GLN A 556 -17.99 9.18 -29.56
C GLN A 556 -18.52 9.06 -31.00
N SER A 557 -18.13 10.00 -31.87
CA SER A 557 -18.51 10.03 -33.29
C SER A 557 -17.55 9.30 -34.22
N ASN A 558 -16.55 8.57 -33.67
CA ASN A 558 -15.51 7.86 -34.42
C ASN A 558 -14.70 8.74 -35.40
N GLN A 559 -14.59 10.05 -35.14
CA GLN A 559 -13.79 10.98 -35.95
C GLN A 559 -12.31 10.98 -35.57
N ALA A 560 -11.98 10.50 -34.37
CA ALA A 560 -10.63 10.30 -33.89
C ALA A 560 -10.46 8.91 -33.26
N ASP A 561 -9.23 8.38 -33.33
CA ASP A 561 -8.83 7.11 -32.71
C ASP A 561 -8.63 7.27 -31.21
N PHE A 562 -8.02 8.38 -30.79
CA PHE A 562 -7.85 8.78 -29.39
C PHE A 562 -7.79 10.30 -29.24
N ALA A 563 -7.96 10.77 -28.01
CA ALA A 563 -7.86 12.17 -27.64
C ALA A 563 -6.83 12.35 -26.52
N ILE A 564 -6.29 13.56 -26.38
CA ILE A 564 -5.47 13.94 -25.24
C ILE A 564 -6.19 15.06 -24.49
N SER A 565 -6.34 14.89 -23.18
CA SER A 565 -7.10 15.82 -22.34
C SER A 565 -6.52 15.92 -20.93
N SER A 566 -6.68 17.11 -20.35
CA SER A 566 -6.31 17.45 -18.98
C SER A 566 -7.48 17.34 -17.99
N VAL A 567 -8.69 17.06 -18.49
CA VAL A 567 -9.94 16.95 -17.71
C VAL A 567 -10.66 15.63 -18.04
N PRO A 568 -10.08 14.47 -17.68
CA PRO A 568 -10.70 13.17 -17.98
C PRO A 568 -11.88 12.81 -17.04
N ASP A 569 -12.27 13.70 -16.14
CA ASP A 569 -13.35 13.45 -15.20
C ASP A 569 -14.71 13.33 -15.91
N ASN A 570 -15.53 12.36 -15.50
CA ASN A 570 -16.89 12.09 -16.00
C ASN A 570 -17.01 11.52 -17.42
N LEU A 571 -16.05 10.71 -17.86
CA LEU A 571 -16.12 10.02 -19.16
C LEU A 571 -17.11 8.84 -19.24
N GLY A 572 -17.69 8.41 -18.12
CA GLY A 572 -18.47 7.16 -18.07
C GLY A 572 -17.61 5.92 -18.34
N GLY A 573 -18.18 4.72 -18.23
CA GLY A 573 -17.43 3.45 -18.36
C GLY A 573 -16.94 3.11 -19.78
N SER A 574 -17.22 3.96 -20.77
CA SER A 574 -16.99 3.70 -22.20
C SER A 574 -15.59 4.03 -22.69
N PHE A 575 -14.80 4.77 -21.91
CA PHE A 575 -13.44 5.18 -22.27
C PHE A 575 -12.40 4.62 -21.32
N ILE A 576 -11.17 4.54 -21.81
CA ILE A 576 -9.96 4.26 -21.04
C ILE A 576 -9.15 5.55 -21.00
N THR A 577 -8.53 5.83 -19.86
CA THR A 577 -7.70 7.01 -19.63
C THR A 577 -6.35 6.55 -19.09
N GLN A 578 -5.26 7.03 -19.72
CA GLN A 578 -3.90 6.70 -19.32
C GLN A 578 -3.01 7.94 -19.31
N ASP A 579 -2.46 8.26 -18.13
CA ASP A 579 -1.61 9.43 -17.95
C ASP A 579 -0.27 9.25 -18.65
N ILE A 580 0.19 10.31 -19.33
CA ILE A 580 1.47 10.36 -20.04
C ILE A 580 2.41 11.44 -19.49
N ALA A 581 1.88 12.45 -18.81
CA ALA A 581 2.63 13.50 -18.12
C ALA A 581 1.73 14.17 -17.06
N TYR A 582 2.32 15.08 -16.30
CA TYR A 582 1.61 16.03 -15.44
C TYR A 582 1.88 17.46 -15.90
N ASP A 583 0.99 18.35 -15.51
CA ASP A 583 1.14 19.80 -15.60
C ASP A 583 0.38 20.43 -14.43
N GLY A 584 0.26 21.75 -14.40
CA GLY A 584 -0.67 22.39 -13.47
C GLY A 584 -0.80 23.88 -13.68
N LEU A 585 -1.88 24.46 -13.16
CA LEU A 585 -2.10 25.89 -13.26
C LEU A 585 -1.27 26.63 -12.23
N THR A 586 -0.51 27.61 -12.68
CA THR A 586 0.14 28.58 -11.82
C THR A 586 -0.51 29.94 -12.00
N VAL A 587 -0.64 30.65 -10.89
CA VAL A 587 -1.10 32.05 -10.87
C VAL A 587 0.13 32.91 -10.81
N PHE A 588 0.24 33.89 -11.68
CA PHE A 588 1.43 34.73 -11.79
C PHE A 588 1.07 36.21 -11.88
N VAL A 589 1.99 37.02 -11.35
CA VAL A 589 1.94 38.49 -11.38
C VAL A 589 3.26 39.02 -11.92
N ALA A 590 3.30 40.30 -12.27
CA ALA A 590 4.51 40.93 -12.80
C ALA A 590 5.69 40.84 -11.83
N PHE A 591 6.87 40.60 -12.40
CA PHE A 591 8.14 40.56 -11.67
C PHE A 591 9.12 41.56 -12.29
N SER A 592 9.64 42.49 -11.49
CA SER A 592 10.58 43.52 -11.97
C SER A 592 11.69 43.81 -10.97
N TYR A 593 12.93 43.73 -11.48
CA TYR A 593 14.16 43.95 -10.72
C TYR A 593 14.26 45.34 -10.09
N ALA A 594 13.84 46.37 -10.82
CA ALA A 594 14.00 47.76 -10.39
C ALA A 594 13.06 48.15 -9.23
N GLN A 595 12.01 47.38 -8.97
CA GLN A 595 10.93 47.75 -8.06
C GLN A 595 10.59 46.65 -7.04
N ARG A 596 11.52 45.72 -6.78
CA ARG A 596 11.33 44.57 -5.89
C ARG A 596 10.72 44.94 -4.52
N ASN A 597 11.08 46.08 -3.94
CA ASN A 597 10.61 46.46 -2.60
C ASN A 597 9.14 46.89 -2.55
N ASN A 598 8.53 47.28 -3.69
CA ASN A 598 7.14 47.73 -3.79
C ASN A 598 6.32 46.89 -4.79
N SER A 599 6.80 45.70 -5.18
CA SER A 599 6.14 44.85 -6.17
C SER A 599 5.04 43.98 -5.55
N LEU A 600 4.10 43.51 -6.38
CA LEU A 600 3.04 42.59 -5.96
C LEU A 600 3.57 41.29 -5.34
N PRO A 601 4.61 40.62 -5.90
CA PRO A 601 5.22 39.46 -5.25
C PRO A 601 5.65 39.74 -3.80
N THR A 602 6.30 40.86 -3.53
CA THR A 602 6.78 41.20 -2.18
C THR A 602 5.61 41.54 -1.26
N ALA A 603 4.64 42.33 -1.73
CA ALA A 603 3.44 42.67 -0.97
C ALA A 603 2.61 41.44 -0.55
N LEU A 604 2.50 40.46 -1.45
CA LEU A 604 1.80 39.20 -1.21
C LEU A 604 2.67 38.16 -0.49
N GLN A 605 3.95 38.48 -0.21
CA GLN A 605 4.96 37.53 0.26
C GLN A 605 5.05 36.28 -0.62
N GLY A 606 4.75 36.44 -1.92
CA GLY A 606 4.74 35.39 -2.93
C GLY A 606 3.60 34.37 -2.77
N LYS A 607 2.55 34.67 -2.00
CA LYS A 607 1.52 33.71 -1.58
C LYS A 607 0.10 34.18 -1.85
N LEU A 608 -0.78 33.26 -2.23
CA LEU A 608 -2.22 33.53 -2.39
C LEU A 608 -3.07 32.29 -2.07
N THR A 609 -4.20 32.47 -1.38
CA THR A 609 -5.16 31.37 -1.10
C THR A 609 -6.25 31.33 -2.17
N PHE A 610 -6.92 30.19 -2.31
CA PHE A 610 -8.06 30.06 -3.23
C PHE A 610 -9.22 30.99 -2.90
N ALA A 611 -9.49 31.28 -1.63
CA ALA A 611 -10.51 32.24 -1.22
C ALA A 611 -10.18 33.64 -1.78
N LYS A 612 -8.94 34.11 -1.61
CA LYS A 612 -8.51 35.41 -2.14
C LYS A 612 -8.54 35.43 -3.67
N LEU A 613 -8.15 34.32 -4.29
CA LEU A 613 -8.17 34.16 -5.75
C LEU A 613 -9.61 34.16 -6.29
N ARG A 614 -10.55 33.50 -5.60
CA ARG A 614 -11.98 33.54 -5.89
C ARG A 614 -12.49 34.98 -5.83
N GLN A 615 -12.21 35.69 -4.73
CA GLN A 615 -12.62 37.09 -4.56
C GLN A 615 -12.07 38.04 -5.63
N LEU A 616 -10.85 37.81 -6.12
CA LEU A 616 -10.29 38.55 -7.26
C LEU A 616 -11.09 38.25 -8.53
N TYR A 617 -11.26 36.97 -8.86
CA TYR A 617 -11.90 36.53 -10.10
C TYR A 617 -13.45 36.56 -10.09
N THR A 618 -14.07 36.91 -8.96
CA THR A 618 -15.50 37.27 -8.84
C THR A 618 -15.73 38.78 -8.73
N GLY A 619 -14.67 39.60 -8.71
CA GLY A 619 -14.76 41.06 -8.66
C GLY A 619 -15.03 41.65 -7.28
N GLU A 620 -14.99 40.85 -6.21
CA GLU A 620 -15.10 41.32 -4.82
C GLU A 620 -13.87 42.14 -4.40
N ILE A 621 -12.70 41.79 -4.95
CA ILE A 621 -11.45 42.53 -4.77
C ILE A 621 -11.08 43.19 -6.09
N ILE A 622 -11.12 44.52 -6.09
CA ILE A 622 -10.82 45.36 -7.26
C ILE A 622 -9.54 46.17 -7.08
N ASN A 623 -8.92 46.12 -5.89
CA ASN A 623 -7.69 46.85 -5.60
C ASN A 623 -6.77 46.06 -4.67
N TRP A 624 -5.48 46.04 -4.99
CA TRP A 624 -4.45 45.30 -4.26
C TRP A 624 -4.29 45.73 -2.79
N ARG A 625 -4.69 46.95 -2.42
CA ARG A 625 -4.71 47.42 -1.02
C ARG A 625 -5.62 46.57 -0.12
N GLN A 626 -6.67 45.97 -0.68
CA GLN A 626 -7.58 45.07 0.06
C GLN A 626 -6.88 43.77 0.47
N LEU A 627 -5.76 43.43 -0.17
CA LEU A 627 -4.91 42.28 0.15
C LEU A 627 -3.62 42.66 0.88
N GLY A 628 -3.48 43.93 1.31
CA GLY A 628 -2.28 44.46 1.95
C GLY A 628 -1.18 44.89 0.96
N GLY A 629 -1.50 45.00 -0.33
CA GLY A 629 -0.59 45.46 -1.37
C GLY A 629 -0.66 46.96 -1.66
N PRO A 630 0.07 47.43 -2.69
CA PRO A 630 0.04 48.84 -3.10
C PRO A 630 -1.36 49.24 -3.59
N ASN A 631 -1.65 50.54 -3.60
CA ASN A 631 -2.91 51.07 -4.11
C ASN A 631 -2.93 51.02 -5.65
N LEU A 632 -3.11 49.81 -6.19
CA LEU A 632 -3.20 49.54 -7.62
C LEU A 632 -4.56 48.86 -7.91
N PRO A 633 -5.30 49.31 -8.95
CA PRO A 633 -6.46 48.59 -9.45
C PRO A 633 -6.03 47.20 -9.95
N VAL A 634 -6.90 46.21 -9.74
CA VAL A 634 -6.69 44.84 -10.20
C VAL A 634 -7.09 44.73 -11.67
N LYS A 635 -6.20 44.18 -12.50
CA LYS A 635 -6.50 43.78 -13.87
C LYS A 635 -6.36 42.27 -14.01
N LEU A 636 -7.40 41.63 -14.51
CA LEU A 636 -7.52 40.18 -14.56
C LEU A 636 -7.32 39.68 -15.99
N TYR A 637 -6.46 38.67 -16.11
CA TYR A 637 -6.28 37.91 -17.34
C TYR A 637 -6.61 36.43 -17.11
N MET A 638 -7.03 35.75 -18.17
CA MET A 638 -7.24 34.31 -18.20
C MET A 638 -6.73 33.70 -19.52
N PRO A 639 -6.38 32.40 -19.53
CA PRO A 639 -5.86 31.77 -20.73
C PRO A 639 -6.98 31.50 -21.74
N LEU A 640 -6.62 31.39 -23.02
CA LEU A 640 -7.50 30.88 -24.10
C LEU A 640 -7.73 29.36 -24.03
N ASP A 641 -7.04 28.67 -23.12
CA ASP A 641 -7.17 27.23 -22.87
C ASP A 641 -8.40 26.96 -22.01
N GLU A 642 -9.46 26.45 -22.64
CA GLU A 642 -10.72 26.15 -21.98
C GLU A 642 -10.60 25.00 -20.97
N GLU A 643 -9.68 24.04 -21.18
CA GLU A 643 -9.39 23.01 -20.15
C GLU A 643 -8.82 23.66 -18.88
N SER A 644 -7.88 24.60 -19.04
CA SER A 644 -7.33 25.37 -17.92
C SER A 644 -8.41 26.19 -17.20
N VAL A 645 -9.29 26.87 -17.94
CA VAL A 645 -10.42 27.63 -17.35
C VAL A 645 -11.35 26.70 -16.57
N ARG A 646 -11.70 25.53 -17.10
CA ARG A 646 -12.56 24.56 -16.39
C ARG A 646 -11.91 24.00 -15.12
N ILE A 647 -10.60 23.76 -15.15
CA ILE A 647 -9.85 23.33 -13.96
C ILE A 647 -9.89 24.43 -12.90
N PHE A 648 -9.72 25.69 -13.30
CA PHE A 648 -9.83 26.85 -12.41
C PHE A 648 -11.25 26.99 -11.81
N GLU A 649 -12.30 26.92 -12.63
CA GLU A 649 -13.69 26.94 -12.18
C GLU A 649 -13.97 25.83 -11.15
N LYS A 650 -13.58 24.58 -11.47
CA LYS A 650 -13.86 23.42 -10.62
C LYS A 650 -13.09 23.45 -9.30
N ARG A 651 -11.83 23.90 -9.31
CA ARG A 651 -10.92 23.76 -8.15
C ARG A 651 -10.80 25.01 -7.30
N VAL A 652 -10.82 26.20 -7.92
CA VAL A 652 -10.68 27.48 -7.23
C VAL A 652 -12.05 28.04 -6.87
N LEU A 653 -12.93 28.19 -7.86
CA LEU A 653 -14.25 28.78 -7.66
C LEU A 653 -15.14 27.82 -6.87
N LYS A 654 -15.20 26.54 -7.25
CA LYS A 654 -15.94 25.43 -6.61
C LYS A 654 -17.47 25.57 -6.63
N ASP A 655 -18.02 26.76 -6.37
CA ASP A 655 -19.45 27.02 -6.28
C ASP A 655 -20.04 27.64 -7.55
N GLU A 656 -21.29 27.31 -7.87
CA GLU A 656 -21.96 27.76 -9.09
C GLU A 656 -22.15 29.29 -9.15
N THR A 657 -22.31 29.94 -8.00
CA THR A 657 -22.48 31.39 -7.93
C THR A 657 -21.21 32.16 -8.29
N ALA A 658 -20.06 31.71 -7.79
CA ALA A 658 -18.75 32.26 -8.14
C ALA A 658 -18.39 31.96 -9.59
N ILE A 659 -18.73 30.76 -10.10
CA ILE A 659 -18.54 30.42 -11.52
C ILE A 659 -19.39 31.34 -12.41
N ALA A 660 -20.64 31.61 -12.03
CA ALA A 660 -21.50 32.53 -12.77
C ALA A 660 -20.93 33.97 -12.77
N ALA A 661 -20.48 34.47 -11.62
CA ALA A 661 -19.86 35.79 -11.50
C ALA A 661 -18.56 35.90 -12.33
N PHE A 662 -17.69 34.89 -12.26
CA PHE A 662 -16.49 34.80 -13.09
C PHE A 662 -16.81 34.84 -14.59
N ARG A 663 -17.78 34.04 -15.05
CA ARG A 663 -18.19 34.01 -16.46
C ARG A 663 -18.81 35.32 -16.92
N GLN A 664 -19.54 36.01 -16.03
CA GLN A 664 -20.07 37.33 -16.33
C GLN A 664 -18.93 38.35 -16.53
N LEU A 665 -17.95 38.39 -15.63
CA LEU A 665 -16.78 39.26 -15.78
C LEU A 665 -15.95 38.93 -17.03
N ALA A 666 -15.86 37.66 -17.42
CA ALA A 666 -15.22 37.27 -18.67
C ALA A 666 -15.95 37.80 -19.93
N GLN A 667 -17.28 37.93 -19.88
CA GLN A 667 -18.07 38.50 -20.98
C GLN A 667 -17.91 40.02 -21.11
N GLU A 668 -17.58 40.71 -20.02
CA GLU A 668 -17.31 42.15 -20.02
C GLU A 668 -15.96 42.51 -20.69
N GLY A 669 -15.12 41.51 -20.97
CA GLY A 669 -13.89 41.63 -21.75
C GLY A 669 -12.88 42.60 -21.12
N ASN A 670 -12.57 43.68 -21.83
CA ASN A 670 -11.58 44.66 -21.35
C ASN A 670 -11.97 45.35 -20.04
N ASN A 671 -13.26 45.40 -19.70
CA ASN A 671 -13.76 45.99 -18.45
C ASN A 671 -13.84 44.98 -17.29
N GLY A 672 -13.71 43.68 -17.57
CA GLY A 672 -13.68 42.60 -16.59
C GLY A 672 -12.41 41.74 -16.75
N ILE A 673 -12.57 40.48 -17.15
CA ILE A 673 -11.46 39.54 -17.36
C ILE A 673 -11.13 39.47 -18.86
N THR A 674 -9.86 39.67 -19.20
CA THR A 674 -9.39 39.63 -20.59
C THR A 674 -8.75 38.28 -20.90
N SER A 675 -9.30 37.53 -21.88
CA SER A 675 -8.71 36.28 -22.36
C SER A 675 -7.55 36.53 -23.30
N LEU A 676 -6.39 35.93 -23.02
CA LEU A 676 -5.19 36.08 -23.84
C LEU A 676 -4.44 34.75 -23.95
N SER A 677 -3.63 34.60 -25.00
CA SER A 677 -2.62 33.53 -25.02
C SER A 677 -1.69 33.68 -23.82
N ILE A 678 -1.04 32.61 -23.36
CA ILE A 678 -0.12 32.72 -22.22
C ILE A 678 1.01 33.70 -22.51
N PHE A 679 1.60 33.68 -23.71
CA PHE A 679 2.65 34.61 -24.09
C PHE A 679 2.19 36.07 -24.12
N ASP A 680 0.95 36.32 -24.54
CA ASP A 680 0.40 37.68 -24.52
C ASP A 680 0.05 38.10 -23.10
N SER A 681 -0.50 37.20 -22.27
CA SER A 681 -0.69 37.45 -20.84
C SER A 681 0.63 37.81 -20.16
N LEU A 682 1.70 37.05 -20.43
CA LEU A 682 3.04 37.33 -19.89
C LEU A 682 3.51 38.73 -20.28
N ARG A 683 3.37 39.10 -21.56
CA ARG A 683 3.73 40.45 -22.05
C ARG A 683 2.88 41.54 -21.41
N GLN A 684 1.57 41.36 -21.37
CA GLN A 684 0.63 42.37 -20.87
C GLN A 684 0.81 42.61 -19.38
N VAL A 685 0.96 41.55 -18.59
CA VAL A 685 1.22 41.65 -17.15
C VAL A 685 2.48 42.49 -16.87
N ILE A 686 3.51 42.42 -17.71
CA ILE A 686 4.72 43.25 -17.57
C ILE A 686 4.45 44.69 -18.02
N GLN A 687 3.76 44.88 -19.15
CA GLN A 687 3.42 46.20 -19.66
C GLN A 687 2.60 47.00 -18.65
N ASP A 688 1.55 46.39 -18.08
CA ASP A 688 0.74 47.02 -17.04
C ASP A 688 1.57 47.43 -15.81
N PHE A 689 2.56 46.60 -15.48
CA PHE A 689 3.48 46.89 -14.39
C PHE A 689 4.44 48.05 -14.73
N GLU A 690 4.95 48.12 -15.95
CA GLU A 690 5.81 49.21 -16.43
C GLU A 690 5.07 50.55 -16.52
N ASP A 691 3.77 50.51 -16.83
CA ASP A 691 2.87 51.68 -16.84
C ASP A 691 2.51 52.19 -15.42
N ARG A 692 2.87 51.44 -14.38
CA ARG A 692 2.84 51.80 -12.93
C ARG A 692 1.48 52.13 -12.31
N SER A 693 0.39 51.96 -13.04
CA SER A 693 -0.94 52.39 -12.59
C SER A 693 -1.91 51.24 -12.37
N ILE A 694 -1.52 50.00 -12.70
CA ILE A 694 -2.36 48.82 -12.69
C ILE A 694 -1.56 47.63 -12.13
N GLY A 695 -2.23 46.77 -11.38
CA GLY A 695 -1.64 45.53 -10.88
C GLY A 695 -2.32 44.32 -11.52
N SER A 696 -1.59 43.63 -12.39
CA SER A 696 -2.14 42.55 -13.20
C SER A 696 -1.85 41.16 -12.63
N ILE A 697 -2.82 40.27 -12.78
CA ILE A 697 -2.74 38.86 -12.39
C ILE A 697 -3.34 37.98 -13.49
N SER A 698 -2.69 36.85 -13.73
CA SER A 698 -3.13 35.84 -14.68
C SER A 698 -2.91 34.44 -14.12
N PHE A 699 -3.52 33.44 -14.74
CA PHE A 699 -3.21 32.04 -14.49
C PHE A 699 -2.99 31.28 -15.80
N GLY A 700 -2.21 30.21 -15.74
CA GLY A 700 -1.92 29.40 -16.92
C GLY A 700 -1.09 28.17 -16.60
N SER A 701 -0.91 27.31 -17.61
CA SER A 701 -0.07 26.11 -17.52
C SER A 701 1.36 26.45 -17.09
N ILE A 702 1.88 25.75 -16.08
CA ILE A 702 3.27 25.91 -15.62
C ILE A 702 4.27 25.54 -16.71
N SER A 703 3.93 24.66 -17.65
CA SER A 703 4.78 24.34 -18.81
C SER A 703 5.09 25.53 -19.71
N GLN A 704 4.17 26.51 -19.79
CA GLN A 704 4.32 27.73 -20.59
C GLN A 704 4.90 28.90 -19.78
N VAL A 705 4.68 28.91 -18.46
CA VAL A 705 5.14 29.98 -17.54
C VAL A 705 6.55 29.71 -17.01
N PHE A 706 6.98 28.45 -16.92
CA PHE A 706 8.30 28.09 -16.42
C PHE A 706 9.43 28.71 -17.28
N GLY A 707 10.47 29.21 -16.62
CA GLY A 707 11.63 29.83 -17.28
C GLY A 707 11.37 31.23 -17.83
N GLN A 708 10.18 31.79 -17.59
CA GLN A 708 9.85 33.18 -17.92
C GLN A 708 10.36 34.13 -16.84
N CYS A 709 11.01 35.17 -17.30
CA CYS A 709 11.85 36.06 -16.52
C CYS A 709 11.11 37.23 -15.86
N SER A 710 9.92 37.51 -16.37
CA SER A 710 9.25 38.78 -16.20
C SER A 710 7.97 38.68 -15.38
N VAL A 711 7.65 37.46 -14.93
CA VAL A 711 6.54 37.18 -14.03
C VAL A 711 7.01 36.30 -12.88
N TYR A 712 6.30 36.40 -11.77
CA TYR A 712 6.55 35.60 -10.58
C TYR A 712 5.37 34.65 -10.35
N PRO A 713 5.59 33.32 -10.44
CA PRO A 713 4.60 32.31 -10.06
C PRO A 713 4.34 32.31 -8.55
N LEU A 714 3.09 32.58 -8.16
CA LEU A 714 2.67 32.62 -6.76
C LEU A 714 2.54 31.21 -6.17
N THR A 715 2.87 31.12 -4.89
CA THR A 715 2.66 29.94 -4.05
C THR A 715 1.19 29.88 -3.64
N LEU A 716 0.53 28.73 -3.83
CA LEU A 716 -0.91 28.60 -3.66
C LEU A 716 -1.26 27.68 -2.49
N ALA A 717 -2.38 27.98 -1.83
CA ALA A 717 -2.99 27.13 -0.81
C ALA A 717 -4.49 27.00 -1.08
N ASP A 718 -5.00 25.77 -0.94
CA ASP A 718 -6.42 25.56 -0.68
C ASP A 718 -6.74 26.09 0.72
N ASP A 719 -7.96 26.56 0.97
CA ASP A 719 -8.28 27.51 2.06
C ASP A 719 -7.85 27.07 3.47
N ASN A 720 -7.70 25.76 3.70
CA ASN A 720 -7.26 25.17 4.97
C ASN A 720 -5.99 24.30 4.86
N LYS A 721 -5.21 24.42 3.78
CA LYS A 721 -4.00 23.64 3.51
C LYS A 721 -2.75 24.51 3.52
N SER A 722 -1.60 23.85 3.62
CA SER A 722 -0.29 24.51 3.51
C SER A 722 -0.09 25.11 2.12
N PHE A 723 0.66 26.22 2.08
CA PHE A 723 1.12 26.86 0.86
C PHE A 723 2.14 25.98 0.13
N VAL A 724 1.91 25.72 -1.16
CA VAL A 724 2.76 24.88 -2.01
C VAL A 724 3.31 25.71 -3.17
N ALA A 725 4.64 25.74 -3.31
CA ALA A 725 5.32 26.56 -4.29
C ALA A 725 5.40 25.83 -5.63
N PRO A 726 5.08 26.49 -6.77
CA PRO A 726 5.20 25.88 -8.08
C PRO A 726 6.66 25.69 -8.52
N LEU A 727 7.58 26.53 -7.99
CA LEU A 727 9.01 26.51 -8.28
C LEU A 727 9.82 26.27 -7.02
N VAL A 728 10.89 25.47 -7.16
CA VAL A 728 11.84 25.17 -6.09
C VAL A 728 13.27 25.28 -6.62
N TRP A 729 14.19 25.62 -5.74
CA TRP A 729 15.62 25.44 -5.97
C TRP A 729 15.95 23.98 -6.23
N GLN A 730 17.10 23.70 -6.84
CA GLN A 730 17.62 22.32 -6.95
C GLN A 730 17.77 21.61 -5.59
N THR A 731 17.85 22.37 -4.49
CA THR A 731 17.87 21.83 -3.11
C THR A 731 16.48 21.46 -2.56
N GLY A 732 15.41 21.68 -3.32
CA GLY A 732 14.02 21.46 -2.90
C GLY A 732 13.39 22.59 -2.07
N ARG A 733 14.09 23.72 -1.87
CA ARG A 733 13.54 24.88 -1.14
C ARG A 733 12.66 25.73 -2.05
N ALA A 734 11.54 26.24 -1.54
CA ALA A 734 10.65 27.13 -2.29
C ALA A 734 11.38 28.41 -2.76
N ILE A 735 11.05 28.85 -3.97
CA ILE A 735 11.46 30.17 -4.47
C ILE A 735 10.65 31.25 -3.77
N THR A 736 11.32 32.33 -3.38
CA THR A 736 10.74 33.50 -2.71
C THR A 736 10.85 34.75 -3.58
N PRO A 737 10.01 35.79 -3.37
CA PRO A 737 10.00 37.00 -4.20
C PRO A 737 11.30 37.82 -4.25
N ASP A 738 12.20 37.60 -3.29
CA ASP A 738 13.53 38.23 -3.23
C ASP A 738 14.57 37.57 -4.14
N VAL A 739 14.21 36.47 -4.81
CA VAL A 739 15.07 35.79 -5.77
C VAL A 739 14.93 36.43 -7.14
N ASP A 740 16.05 36.58 -7.85
CA ASP A 740 16.08 37.06 -9.23
C ASP A 740 15.94 35.87 -10.19
N LEU A 741 14.74 35.64 -10.73
CA LEU A 741 14.48 34.50 -11.61
C LEU A 741 15.29 34.52 -12.91
N CYS A 742 15.74 35.68 -13.39
CA CYS A 742 16.55 35.78 -14.60
C CYS A 742 18.00 35.40 -14.35
N ASN A 743 18.59 35.97 -13.30
CA ASN A 743 19.98 35.70 -12.95
C ASN A 743 20.16 34.26 -12.45
N GLU A 744 19.11 33.67 -11.90
CA GLU A 744 19.11 32.30 -11.38
C GLU A 744 18.53 31.28 -12.36
N LYS A 745 18.41 31.62 -13.63
CA LYS A 745 17.90 30.71 -14.66
C LYS A 745 18.77 29.45 -14.72
N GLY A 746 18.14 28.30 -14.53
CA GLY A 746 18.82 26.99 -14.44
C GLY A 746 19.19 26.55 -13.02
N SER A 747 19.17 27.46 -12.04
CA SER A 747 19.37 27.15 -10.62
C SER A 747 18.08 26.65 -9.93
N TYR A 748 16.92 26.81 -10.56
CA TYR A 748 15.61 26.36 -10.08
C TYR A 748 14.88 25.52 -11.14
N ASN A 749 13.89 24.76 -10.67
CA ASN A 749 13.07 23.86 -11.48
C ASN A 749 11.61 23.88 -10.99
N GLN A 750 10.69 23.34 -11.80
CA GLN A 750 9.34 23.07 -11.28
C GLN A 750 9.42 22.11 -10.08
N ASN A 751 8.46 22.22 -9.18
CA ASN A 751 8.37 21.37 -8.00
C ASN A 751 7.85 19.97 -8.36
N TYR A 752 8.64 19.18 -9.08
CA TYR A 752 8.21 17.89 -9.62
C TYR A 752 7.57 16.96 -8.57
N SER A 753 8.12 16.91 -7.35
CA SER A 753 7.55 16.12 -6.25
C SER A 753 6.10 16.48 -5.98
N ASP A 754 5.80 17.77 -5.81
CA ASP A 754 4.47 18.20 -5.40
C ASP A 754 3.45 18.12 -6.55
N PHE A 755 3.87 18.22 -7.80
CA PHE A 755 2.98 18.00 -8.95
C PHE A 755 2.71 16.51 -9.19
N ILE A 756 3.74 15.64 -9.15
CA ILE A 756 3.60 14.18 -9.34
C ILE A 756 2.74 13.58 -8.24
N ASN A 757 2.96 13.99 -6.98
CA ASN A 757 2.18 13.51 -5.84
C ASN A 757 0.83 14.23 -5.69
N GLN A 758 0.47 15.12 -6.62
CA GLN A 758 -0.76 15.94 -6.60
C GLN A 758 -0.96 16.74 -5.29
N VAL A 759 0.16 17.12 -4.65
CA VAL A 759 0.19 17.98 -3.46
C VAL A 759 0.00 19.44 -3.87
N TYR A 760 0.54 19.85 -5.02
CA TYR A 760 0.31 21.18 -5.57
C TYR A 760 -1.18 21.33 -5.96
N PRO A 761 -1.93 22.32 -5.40
CA PRO A 761 -3.40 22.35 -5.47
C PRO A 761 -4.02 22.35 -6.87
N LEU A 762 -3.29 22.86 -7.87
CA LEU A 762 -3.74 22.96 -9.26
C LEU A 762 -2.99 22.03 -10.22
N ALA A 763 -2.34 20.97 -9.72
CA ALA A 763 -1.69 19.94 -10.55
C ALA A 763 -2.74 19.03 -11.21
N TYR A 764 -2.57 18.71 -12.49
CA TYR A 764 -3.46 17.81 -13.24
C TYR A 764 -2.68 16.89 -14.18
N PRO A 765 -3.20 15.68 -14.45
CA PRO A 765 -2.58 14.78 -15.42
C PRO A 765 -2.88 15.26 -16.85
N ILE A 766 -1.97 14.95 -17.77
CA ILE A 766 -2.22 14.94 -19.21
C ILE A 766 -2.39 13.48 -19.61
N SER A 767 -3.58 13.14 -20.10
CA SER A 767 -3.96 11.75 -20.30
C SER A 767 -4.42 11.48 -21.72
N VAL A 768 -4.07 10.30 -22.22
CA VAL A 768 -4.61 9.74 -23.46
C VAL A 768 -5.96 9.09 -23.13
N VAL A 769 -7.00 9.52 -23.82
CA VAL A 769 -8.38 9.06 -23.70
C VAL A 769 -8.78 8.33 -24.98
N TYR A 770 -9.27 7.11 -24.88
CA TYR A 770 -9.67 6.33 -26.05
C TYR A 770 -10.82 5.36 -25.75
N PRO A 771 -11.63 4.97 -26.74
CA PRO A 771 -12.78 4.09 -26.51
C PRO A 771 -12.37 2.71 -26.01
N ARG A 772 -13.17 2.12 -25.12
CA ARG A 772 -13.05 0.73 -24.69
C ARG A 772 -13.65 -0.20 -25.76
N ASP A 773 -13.04 -0.22 -26.94
CA ASP A 773 -13.47 -1.05 -28.08
C ASP A 773 -12.30 -1.90 -28.61
N ASN A 774 -12.29 -3.17 -28.21
CA ASN A 774 -11.26 -4.14 -28.61
C ASN A 774 -11.28 -4.49 -30.11
N ARG A 775 -12.25 -3.99 -30.89
CA ARG A 775 -12.28 -4.14 -32.35
C ARG A 775 -11.40 -3.11 -33.06
N ARG A 776 -11.02 -2.02 -32.38
CA ARG A 776 -10.12 -1.00 -32.93
C ARG A 776 -8.67 -1.46 -32.85
N LEU A 777 -7.84 -0.98 -33.76
CA LEU A 777 -6.41 -1.18 -33.69
C LEU A 777 -5.86 -0.47 -32.43
N PRO A 778 -4.92 -1.08 -31.70
CA PRO A 778 -4.49 -0.58 -30.38
C PRO A 778 -3.50 0.60 -30.49
N ILE A 779 -3.79 1.57 -31.35
CA ILE A 779 -2.87 2.70 -31.61
C ILE A 779 -2.70 3.58 -30.37
N ALA A 780 -3.77 3.78 -29.59
CA ALA A 780 -3.75 4.60 -28.40
C ALA A 780 -2.84 3.99 -27.31
N GLU A 781 -2.94 2.68 -27.09
CA GLU A 781 -2.08 1.94 -26.16
C GLU A 781 -0.62 1.98 -26.58
N ARG A 782 -0.35 1.90 -27.90
CA ARG A 782 1.01 2.00 -28.43
C ARG A 782 1.56 3.42 -28.29
N PHE A 783 0.74 4.44 -28.53
CA PHE A 783 1.11 5.82 -28.27
C PHE A 783 1.43 6.04 -26.79
N VAL A 784 0.59 5.56 -25.86
CA VAL A 784 0.88 5.62 -24.41
C VAL A 784 2.18 4.90 -24.06
N SER A 785 2.40 3.71 -24.62
CA SER A 785 3.62 2.94 -24.39
C SER A 785 4.87 3.70 -24.86
N ILE A 786 4.79 4.40 -26.00
CA ILE A 786 5.84 5.29 -26.51
C ILE A 786 6.06 6.45 -25.53
N MET A 787 4.99 7.16 -25.14
CA MET A 787 5.08 8.31 -24.25
C MET A 787 5.63 7.94 -22.86
N ARG A 788 5.45 6.69 -22.42
CA ARG A 788 5.97 6.15 -21.15
C ARG A 788 7.37 5.53 -21.25
N THR A 789 8.09 5.72 -22.36
CA THR A 789 9.53 5.39 -22.42
C THR A 789 10.35 6.45 -21.70
N GLU A 790 11.54 6.11 -21.19
CA GLU A 790 12.45 7.10 -20.57
C GLU A 790 12.83 8.20 -21.57
N GLU A 791 13.06 7.82 -22.82
CA GLU A 791 13.33 8.76 -23.91
C GLU A 791 12.17 9.74 -24.11
N ALA A 792 10.92 9.28 -24.22
CA ALA A 792 9.78 10.17 -24.37
C ALA A 792 9.50 11.02 -23.13
N GLN A 793 9.69 10.47 -21.93
CA GLN A 793 9.58 11.23 -20.67
C GLN A 793 10.62 12.35 -20.58
N ASN A 794 11.83 12.12 -21.11
CA ASN A 794 12.85 13.16 -21.24
C ASN A 794 12.47 14.23 -22.28
N LEU A 795 11.88 13.85 -23.40
CA LEU A 795 11.34 14.81 -24.39
C LEU A 795 10.23 15.67 -23.77
N LEU A 796 9.26 15.04 -23.08
CA LEU A 796 8.17 15.72 -22.38
C LEU A 796 8.71 16.70 -21.33
N LYS A 797 9.73 16.31 -20.56
CA LYS A 797 10.39 17.23 -19.61
C LYS A 797 10.96 18.48 -20.30
N GLN A 798 11.56 18.34 -21.48
CA GLN A 798 12.12 19.47 -22.23
C GLN A 798 11.03 20.45 -22.71
N THR A 799 9.81 19.95 -22.95
CA THR A 799 8.65 20.80 -23.28
C THR A 799 8.10 21.63 -22.12
N GLY A 800 8.64 21.46 -20.90
CA GLY A 800 8.15 22.13 -19.71
C GLY A 800 7.06 21.35 -18.97
N LEU A 801 6.60 20.23 -19.51
CA LEU A 801 5.74 19.28 -18.79
C LEU A 801 6.50 18.58 -17.67
N ILE A 802 5.73 18.03 -16.74
CA ILE A 802 6.25 17.30 -15.59
C ILE A 802 6.19 15.80 -15.91
N PRO A 803 7.31 15.07 -15.90
CA PRO A 803 7.32 13.65 -16.20
C PRO A 803 6.56 12.85 -15.13
N LEU A 804 6.13 11.64 -15.49
CA LEU A 804 5.39 10.73 -14.60
C LEU A 804 6.22 10.24 -13.40
N LYS A 805 7.55 10.28 -13.51
CA LYS A 805 8.50 9.95 -12.43
C LYS A 805 9.47 11.08 -12.22
N PHE A 806 10.03 11.17 -11.02
CA PHE A 806 11.08 12.14 -10.74
C PHE A 806 12.26 11.91 -11.70
N PRO A 807 12.77 12.96 -12.38
CA PRO A 807 13.87 12.78 -13.32
C PRO A 807 15.14 12.33 -12.57
N ILE A 808 15.62 11.13 -12.90
CA ILE A 808 16.88 10.59 -12.40
C ILE A 808 18.00 11.34 -13.13
N LYS A 809 18.98 11.86 -12.37
CA LYS A 809 20.12 12.61 -12.91
C LYS A 809 21.05 11.73 -13.74
#